data_AF-A0A7V2MJV0-F1
#
_entry.id   AF-A0A7V2MJV0-F1
#
_cell.length_a   1.000
_cell.length_b   1.000
_cell.length_c   1.000
_cell.angle_alpha   90.00
_cell.angle_beta   90.00
_cell.angle_gamma   90.00
#
_symmetry.space_group_name_H-M   'P 1'
#
loop_
_entity.id
_entity.type
_entity.pdbx_description
1 polymer ?
#
loop_
_entity_poly.entity_id
_entity_poly.type
_entity_poly.pdbx_seq_one_letter_code
_entity_poly.pdbx_strand_id
1 'polypeptide(L)'
;MSKPHIHEMAGLKPDALATYLAALGIFRLLAEQKDPHARGFWREEHFVLVTELDWDSVERFLLQDYRPTPILAPWNLESGFFSLKPLSAESTGPSSPTESLAGLEDSIGQEPDADADLAGDDSEPDDGEAGGDDEATGDPLIEKIRCSEAARLASFRRAIQVALDLIPEEVRQAERDTQQAHQRMRDEVSGLLAEAERTVFDAKADVEGKKARVKGAAKGDPSREVLAQAKTRLKQAEKDLKKKKADLKSKEKELKAPIEDAKKRFKETQSNTKARLIADLRLRWGDAGQQWVDAAVALDERQKKGFEFTAIFGSGGNDGRMEFTRNFRRHLNELFDLDTGRPRDRAAERLRAALFGEPTNLLVNEAVGQFYPGRAGGSNMAAGFSGDAAVNPWEFVLMLEGAVALVAGMTRRGEVGRARVSSPFWVEAAPAGFSSASELEDSPRGEQWLPLWSSPVRYGELVELIREGRAQVRRGNVTRAGDLVRATARLGLARGIESLQRFAYLERNGQSNLAVSAGRFRVASRPNQALLEEVAPWIDRLIWHAQRTKDNNVPLSLGVVARRAQEALFAVCRHDATPTEWRELLITLGDAEHFLLRSGKNPTRRPLPRLSPRWISAVDDGSEQGRTALRLALALASQHLPPEDGAAIKGSVRCHFLPLADPDVERPQFRLDERGRVQSDPECVCVGRNLVADAIGLVRRRSIWVRRASERSNQVMRLPLQAVQSCEASSEEIAWWLRHDEFDKEILKLTRPLLALDWGQVAKRPVVLPVLCQASPDPLHLLFRLAHLPFDIPVKTSNGKVETEVTVRLDPEPLRRLASGDLDGALRVVVRRLSASGLHPVFRRGAGTPIVARRLAASLVFPISREEAARAATLVCKPYEAKEIEEQELVST
;
A
#
# COMPACT_ATOMS: atom_id res chain seq x y z
N MET A 1 -38.63 -19.67 24.05
CA MET A 1 -37.55 -19.20 23.15
C MET A 1 -36.53 -20.32 23.09
N SER A 2 -36.29 -20.90 21.90
CA SER A 2 -35.23 -21.88 21.68
C SER A 2 -33.88 -21.25 22.05
N LYS A 3 -32.96 -22.07 22.56
CA LYS A 3 -31.60 -21.61 22.87
C LYS A 3 -30.90 -21.34 21.53
N PRO A 4 -30.29 -20.16 21.32
CA PRO A 4 -29.58 -19.88 20.08
C PRO A 4 -28.37 -20.81 19.92
N HIS A 5 -28.12 -21.24 18.70
CA HIS A 5 -26.96 -22.04 18.31
C HIS A 5 -25.82 -21.11 17.87
N ILE A 6 -24.58 -21.51 18.16
CA ILE A 6 -23.36 -20.79 17.79
C ILE A 6 -22.62 -21.66 16.78
N HIS A 7 -22.36 -21.12 15.59
CA HIS A 7 -21.64 -21.79 14.51
C HIS A 7 -20.31 -21.08 14.26
N GLU A 8 -19.21 -21.77 14.53
CA GLU A 8 -17.85 -21.27 14.28
C GLU A 8 -17.42 -21.66 12.86
N MET A 9 -17.37 -20.70 11.96
CA MET A 9 -17.06 -20.92 10.55
C MET A 9 -15.55 -20.75 10.31
N ALA A 10 -14.75 -21.71 10.78
CA ALA A 10 -13.29 -21.65 10.76
C ALA A 10 -12.66 -21.51 9.35
N GLY A 11 -13.40 -21.87 8.29
CA GLY A 11 -12.99 -21.65 6.90
C GLY A 11 -13.13 -20.19 6.44
N LEU A 12 -13.97 -19.40 7.12
CA LEU A 12 -14.26 -18.01 6.77
C LEU A 12 -13.36 -17.05 7.56
N LYS A 13 -12.15 -16.88 7.06
CA LYS A 13 -11.13 -16.01 7.67
C LYS A 13 -11.21 -14.57 7.15
N PRO A 14 -10.81 -13.57 7.94
CA PRO A 14 -10.77 -12.18 7.51
C PRO A 14 -9.53 -11.82 6.68
N ASP A 15 -8.54 -12.71 6.53
CA ASP A 15 -7.25 -12.43 5.89
C ASP A 15 -7.27 -12.48 4.36
N ALA A 16 -8.26 -13.14 3.75
CA ALA A 16 -8.54 -13.07 2.32
C ALA A 16 -9.86 -12.32 2.08
N LEU A 17 -9.88 -11.46 1.05
CA LEU A 17 -11.05 -10.66 0.72
C LEU A 17 -12.24 -11.56 0.41
N ALA A 18 -12.02 -12.65 -0.31
CA ALA A 18 -13.08 -13.55 -0.68
C ALA A 18 -13.75 -14.28 0.49
N THR A 19 -12.99 -14.75 1.48
CA THR A 19 -13.54 -15.44 2.67
C THR A 19 -14.24 -14.47 3.59
N TYR A 20 -13.74 -13.23 3.71
CA TYR A 20 -14.45 -12.16 4.40
C TYR A 20 -15.82 -11.89 3.74
N LEU A 21 -15.85 -11.78 2.41
CA LEU A 21 -17.10 -11.58 1.68
C LEU A 21 -18.00 -12.81 1.78
N ALA A 22 -17.48 -14.04 1.74
CA ALA A 22 -18.28 -15.24 1.91
C ALA A 22 -18.98 -15.27 3.30
N ALA A 23 -18.32 -14.79 4.35
CA ALA A 23 -18.93 -14.58 5.67
C ALA A 23 -20.10 -13.60 5.63
N LEU A 24 -19.94 -12.46 4.94
CA LEU A 24 -21.05 -11.53 4.75
C LEU A 24 -22.18 -12.14 3.91
N GLY A 25 -21.84 -12.97 2.92
CA GLY A 25 -22.78 -13.65 2.04
C GLY A 25 -23.68 -14.61 2.79
N ILE A 26 -23.10 -15.56 3.54
CA ILE A 26 -23.91 -16.49 4.35
C ILE A 26 -24.75 -15.75 5.40
N PHE A 27 -24.19 -14.71 6.02
CA PHE A 27 -24.90 -13.92 7.01
C PHE A 27 -26.11 -13.19 6.41
N ARG A 28 -25.92 -12.50 5.27
CA ARG A 28 -26.99 -11.86 4.51
C ARG A 28 -28.07 -12.86 4.11
N LEU A 29 -27.68 -13.96 3.48
CA LEU A 29 -28.62 -14.95 2.95
C LEU A 29 -29.48 -15.56 4.04
N LEU A 30 -28.87 -15.93 5.17
CA LEU A 30 -29.63 -16.47 6.30
C LEU A 30 -30.57 -15.42 6.89
N ALA A 31 -30.08 -14.20 7.10
CA ALA A 31 -30.85 -13.11 7.69
C ALA A 31 -32.05 -12.69 6.83
N GLU A 32 -31.88 -12.60 5.52
CA GLU A 32 -32.94 -12.17 4.59
C GLU A 32 -33.93 -13.28 4.25
N GLN A 33 -33.50 -14.55 4.22
CA GLN A 33 -34.32 -15.64 3.67
C GLN A 33 -34.82 -16.65 4.71
N LYS A 34 -34.24 -16.73 5.92
CA LYS A 34 -34.57 -17.78 6.89
C LYS A 34 -34.70 -17.33 8.34
N ASP A 35 -33.73 -16.59 8.88
CA ASP A 35 -33.68 -16.15 10.28
C ASP A 35 -33.33 -14.65 10.39
N PRO A 36 -34.34 -13.75 10.43
CA PRO A 36 -34.13 -12.31 10.60
C PRO A 36 -33.46 -11.89 11.92
N HIS A 37 -33.33 -12.81 12.88
CA HIS A 37 -32.69 -12.57 14.18
C HIS A 37 -31.25 -13.08 14.25
N ALA A 38 -30.74 -13.68 13.16
CA ALA A 38 -29.35 -14.08 13.04
C ALA A 38 -28.39 -12.93 13.37
N ARG A 39 -27.30 -13.25 14.06
CA ARG A 39 -26.24 -12.31 14.41
C ARG A 39 -24.89 -12.85 13.95
N GLY A 40 -24.01 -11.95 13.54
CA GLY A 40 -22.66 -12.26 13.08
C GLY A 40 -21.61 -11.45 13.81
N PHE A 41 -20.43 -12.01 14.05
CA PHE A 41 -19.26 -11.30 14.56
C PHE A 41 -17.96 -12.07 14.28
N TRP A 42 -16.83 -11.41 14.51
CA TRP A 42 -15.50 -11.99 14.35
C TRP A 42 -14.92 -12.39 15.71
N ARG A 43 -14.35 -13.58 15.79
CA ARG A 43 -13.62 -14.07 16.97
C ARG A 43 -12.50 -15.00 16.51
N GLU A 44 -11.32 -14.89 17.12
CA GLU A 44 -10.21 -15.84 16.89
C GLU A 44 -9.96 -16.14 15.39
N GLU A 45 -9.86 -15.07 14.58
CA GLU A 45 -9.59 -15.15 13.13
C GLU A 45 -10.63 -15.88 12.27
N HIS A 46 -11.86 -16.03 12.74
CA HIS A 46 -12.95 -16.59 11.94
C HIS A 46 -14.29 -15.89 12.21
N PHE A 47 -15.24 -16.09 11.31
CA PHE A 47 -16.60 -15.59 11.45
C PHE A 47 -17.45 -16.52 12.33
N VAL A 48 -18.21 -15.94 13.25
CA VAL A 48 -19.13 -16.64 14.14
C VAL A 48 -20.55 -16.19 13.82
N LEU A 49 -21.40 -17.18 13.53
CA LEU A 49 -22.82 -16.98 13.27
C LEU A 49 -23.64 -17.49 14.45
N VAL A 50 -24.56 -16.66 14.95
CA VAL A 50 -25.51 -16.99 16.01
C VAL A 50 -26.91 -16.95 15.44
N THR A 51 -27.64 -18.06 15.48
CA THR A 51 -28.98 -18.21 14.88
C THR A 51 -29.83 -19.16 15.72
N GLU A 52 -31.15 -19.12 15.56
CA GLU A 52 -32.05 -20.11 16.16
C GLU A 52 -31.97 -21.49 15.50
N LEU A 53 -31.26 -21.60 14.36
CA LEU A 53 -31.12 -22.82 13.57
C LEU A 53 -29.88 -23.62 14.00
N ASP A 54 -30.05 -24.94 14.13
CA ASP A 54 -28.92 -25.87 14.22
C ASP A 54 -28.22 -26.02 12.85
N TRP A 55 -27.07 -26.69 12.85
CA TRP A 55 -26.25 -26.82 11.64
C TRP A 55 -27.00 -27.55 10.52
N ASP A 56 -27.71 -28.65 10.84
CA ASP A 56 -28.48 -29.42 9.86
C ASP A 56 -29.56 -28.56 9.19
N SER A 57 -30.16 -27.62 9.92
CA SER A 57 -31.14 -26.68 9.37
C SER A 57 -30.50 -25.59 8.50
N VAL A 58 -29.32 -25.09 8.87
CA VAL A 58 -28.54 -24.15 8.04
C VAL A 58 -28.08 -24.81 6.75
N GLU A 59 -27.54 -26.02 6.82
CA GLU A 59 -27.10 -26.81 5.67
C GLU A 59 -28.28 -27.13 4.75
N ARG A 60 -29.41 -27.58 5.31
CA ARG A 60 -30.63 -27.82 4.54
C ARG A 60 -31.13 -26.56 3.84
N PHE A 61 -31.10 -25.42 4.52
CA PHE A 61 -31.46 -24.14 3.91
C PHE A 61 -30.59 -23.84 2.70
N LEU A 62 -29.26 -23.90 2.83
CA LEU A 62 -28.34 -23.61 1.73
C LEU A 62 -28.49 -24.59 0.56
N LEU A 63 -28.70 -25.88 0.85
CA LEU A 63 -28.84 -26.91 -0.19
C LEU A 63 -30.21 -26.89 -0.88
N GLN A 64 -31.29 -26.62 -0.15
CA GLN A 64 -32.67 -26.84 -0.64
C GLN A 64 -33.48 -25.55 -0.85
N ASP A 65 -33.33 -24.56 0.04
CA ASP A 65 -34.20 -23.38 0.10
C ASP A 65 -33.55 -22.12 -0.48
N TYR A 66 -32.21 -22.03 -0.47
CA TYR A 66 -31.45 -20.85 -0.91
C TYR A 66 -31.86 -20.38 -2.29
N ARG A 67 -32.19 -19.09 -2.39
CA ARG A 67 -32.53 -18.40 -3.64
C ARG A 67 -31.41 -17.43 -4.01
N PRO A 68 -30.66 -17.67 -5.11
CA PRO A 68 -29.56 -16.80 -5.49
C PRO A 68 -30.01 -15.41 -5.90
N THR A 69 -29.21 -14.39 -5.55
CA THR A 69 -29.34 -13.03 -6.08
C THR A 69 -29.07 -13.05 -7.59
N PRO A 70 -29.88 -12.36 -8.40
CA PRO A 70 -29.67 -12.25 -9.85
C PRO A 70 -28.48 -11.34 -10.21
N ILE A 71 -27.26 -11.85 -10.00
CA ILE A 71 -26.00 -11.17 -10.33
C ILE A 71 -25.74 -11.29 -11.84
N LEU A 72 -26.12 -10.26 -12.59
CA LEU A 72 -26.15 -10.23 -14.07
C LEU A 72 -25.61 -8.90 -14.62
N ALA A 73 -24.75 -8.94 -15.65
CA ALA A 73 -24.17 -7.73 -16.26
C ALA A 73 -24.45 -7.66 -17.77
N PRO A 74 -25.73 -7.52 -18.22
CA PRO A 74 -26.08 -7.45 -19.65
C PRO A 74 -25.47 -6.24 -20.38
N TRP A 75 -24.86 -5.30 -19.65
CA TRP A 75 -24.09 -4.18 -20.19
C TRP A 75 -22.61 -4.51 -20.49
N ASN A 76 -22.16 -5.74 -20.22
CA ASN A 76 -20.82 -6.23 -20.52
C ASN A 76 -20.85 -7.16 -21.75
N LEU A 77 -19.79 -7.09 -22.56
CA LEU A 77 -19.63 -7.88 -23.78
C LEU A 77 -19.55 -9.38 -23.49
N GLU A 78 -18.75 -9.77 -22.49
CA GLU A 78 -18.46 -11.16 -22.13
C GLU A 78 -19.47 -11.77 -21.14
N SER A 79 -20.54 -11.02 -20.83
CA SER A 79 -21.59 -11.41 -19.89
C SER A 79 -22.42 -12.62 -20.32
N GLY A 80 -22.29 -13.06 -21.57
CA GLY A 80 -23.03 -14.18 -22.14
C GLY A 80 -24.37 -13.82 -22.79
N PHE A 81 -24.83 -12.56 -22.69
CA PHE A 81 -26.08 -12.08 -23.30
C PHE A 81 -25.99 -11.86 -24.81
N PHE A 82 -24.77 -11.81 -25.35
CA PHE A 82 -24.48 -11.56 -26.76
C PHE A 82 -23.68 -12.72 -27.35
N SER A 83 -23.97 -13.07 -28.59
CA SER A 83 -23.22 -14.04 -29.39
C SER A 83 -22.94 -13.46 -30.76
N LEU A 84 -21.70 -13.04 -31.00
CA LEU A 84 -21.33 -12.45 -32.31
C LEU A 84 -21.16 -13.52 -33.39
N LYS A 85 -20.92 -14.77 -32.99
CA LYS A 85 -20.91 -15.93 -33.88
C LYS A 85 -22.29 -16.61 -33.92
N PRO A 86 -22.70 -17.18 -35.08
CA PRO A 86 -23.89 -18.01 -35.16
C PRO A 86 -23.68 -19.30 -34.36
N LEU A 87 -24.68 -19.66 -33.53
CA LEU A 87 -24.68 -20.91 -32.76
C LEU A 87 -24.58 -22.11 -33.70
N SER A 88 -23.60 -23.00 -33.48
CA SER A 88 -23.50 -24.27 -34.20
C SER A 88 -24.45 -25.30 -33.56
N ALA A 89 -25.18 -26.05 -34.40
CA ALA A 89 -26.18 -27.02 -33.97
C ALA A 89 -25.62 -28.26 -33.23
N GLU A 90 -24.30 -28.39 -33.06
CA GLU A 90 -23.63 -29.57 -32.48
C GLU A 90 -23.43 -29.54 -30.96
N SER A 91 -23.87 -28.49 -30.24
CA SER A 91 -23.67 -28.42 -28.78
C SER A 91 -24.61 -29.28 -27.92
N THR A 92 -25.38 -30.20 -28.53
CA THR A 92 -26.30 -31.13 -27.84
C THR A 92 -26.17 -32.57 -28.34
N GLY A 93 -25.06 -33.24 -28.01
CA GLY A 93 -24.88 -34.69 -28.24
C GLY A 93 -23.43 -35.15 -28.14
N PRO A 94 -23.14 -36.44 -27.80
CA PRO A 94 -21.78 -36.92 -27.62
C PRO A 94 -21.04 -36.89 -28.96
N SER A 95 -19.84 -36.32 -28.91
CA SER A 95 -18.93 -36.02 -30.01
C SER A 95 -18.78 -37.15 -31.03
N SER A 96 -19.21 -36.89 -32.27
CA SER A 96 -18.61 -37.48 -33.48
C SER A 96 -17.84 -36.38 -34.22
N PRO A 97 -16.63 -36.67 -34.75
CA PRO A 97 -15.72 -35.62 -35.20
C PRO A 97 -16.11 -35.13 -36.61
N THR A 98 -16.68 -33.94 -36.68
CA THR A 98 -16.68 -33.13 -37.90
C THR A 98 -15.46 -32.20 -37.82
N GLU A 99 -14.36 -32.57 -38.47
CA GLU A 99 -13.11 -31.78 -38.50
C GLU A 99 -13.35 -30.39 -39.11
N SER A 100 -13.46 -29.39 -38.25
CA SER A 100 -13.33 -27.99 -38.63
C SER A 100 -11.86 -27.66 -38.95
N LEU A 101 -11.63 -26.64 -39.78
CA LEU A 101 -10.30 -26.16 -40.19
C LEU A 101 -9.35 -25.77 -39.03
N ALA A 102 -9.84 -25.72 -37.79
CA ALA A 102 -9.04 -25.50 -36.59
C ALA A 102 -8.28 -26.77 -36.11
N GLY A 103 -8.72 -27.98 -36.50
CA GLY A 103 -8.13 -29.24 -36.02
C GLY A 103 -6.87 -29.71 -36.77
N LEU A 104 -6.32 -28.90 -37.68
CA LEU A 104 -5.18 -29.28 -38.54
C LEU A 104 -3.81 -28.89 -37.96
N GLU A 105 -3.76 -28.33 -36.76
CA GLU A 105 -2.50 -27.87 -36.14
C GLU A 105 -1.66 -29.02 -35.54
N ASP A 106 -2.25 -30.17 -35.20
CA ASP A 106 -1.58 -31.22 -34.41
C ASP A 106 -1.14 -32.46 -35.19
N SER A 107 -0.91 -32.40 -36.51
CA SER A 107 -0.57 -33.62 -37.27
C SER A 107 0.40 -33.41 -38.42
N ILE A 108 1.59 -32.87 -38.16
CA ILE A 108 2.76 -33.06 -39.03
C ILE A 108 4.04 -33.27 -38.18
N GLY A 109 4.29 -34.55 -37.84
CA GLY A 109 5.60 -35.22 -37.82
C GLY A 109 6.78 -34.66 -37.01
N GLN A 110 7.15 -35.36 -35.94
CA GLN A 110 8.55 -35.64 -35.60
C GLN A 110 8.65 -37.06 -35.03
N GLU A 111 9.34 -37.95 -35.75
CA GLU A 111 9.91 -39.17 -35.16
C GLU A 111 11.04 -38.78 -34.18
N PRO A 112 11.28 -39.57 -33.11
CA PRO A 112 12.22 -39.19 -32.07
C PRO A 112 13.65 -39.55 -32.48
N ASP A 113 14.52 -38.56 -32.58
CA ASP A 113 15.96 -38.78 -32.51
C ASP A 113 16.41 -38.65 -31.05
N ALA A 114 17.15 -39.65 -30.61
CA ALA A 114 17.73 -39.76 -29.29
C ALA A 114 19.06 -38.97 -29.20
N ASP A 115 19.33 -38.47 -28.00
CA ASP A 115 20.60 -37.94 -27.49
C ASP A 115 21.12 -36.62 -28.08
N ALA A 116 20.91 -35.52 -27.33
CA ALA A 116 21.96 -34.52 -27.06
C ALA A 116 21.58 -33.61 -25.87
N ASP A 117 22.51 -33.56 -24.93
CA ASP A 117 22.47 -32.94 -23.62
C ASP A 117 22.41 -31.39 -23.57
N LEU A 118 21.85 -30.91 -22.45
CA LEU A 118 22.32 -29.79 -21.61
C LEU A 118 22.85 -28.54 -22.33
N ALA A 119 21.95 -27.58 -22.55
CA ALA A 119 22.27 -26.16 -22.44
C ALA A 119 21.00 -25.40 -22.01
N GLY A 120 21.08 -24.72 -20.86
CA GLY A 120 20.04 -23.81 -20.40
C GLY A 120 19.94 -22.64 -21.36
N ASP A 121 18.79 -22.52 -22.01
CA ASP A 121 18.40 -21.35 -22.78
C ASP A 121 17.34 -20.60 -21.99
N ASP A 122 17.77 -19.55 -21.30
CA ASP A 122 16.92 -18.47 -20.80
C ASP A 122 16.42 -17.68 -22.02
N SER A 123 15.46 -18.24 -22.77
CA SER A 123 14.67 -17.48 -23.72
C SER A 123 13.41 -16.97 -23.02
N GLU A 124 13.43 -15.67 -22.68
CA GLU A 124 12.23 -14.89 -22.42
C GLU A 124 11.21 -15.17 -23.54
N PRO A 125 9.94 -15.47 -23.21
CA PRO A 125 8.93 -15.61 -24.25
C PRO A 125 8.76 -14.24 -24.92
N ASP A 126 9.16 -14.19 -26.18
CA ASP A 126 8.96 -13.07 -27.10
C ASP A 126 7.49 -12.64 -27.05
N ASP A 127 7.25 -11.49 -26.40
CA ASP A 127 5.98 -10.77 -26.36
C ASP A 127 5.68 -10.22 -27.76
N GLY A 128 5.39 -11.12 -28.70
CA GLY A 128 4.72 -10.77 -29.94
C GLY A 128 3.33 -10.26 -29.60
N GLU A 129 3.02 -9.03 -30.03
CA GLU A 129 1.71 -8.38 -29.97
C GLU A 129 0.59 -9.31 -30.48
N ALA A 130 0.07 -10.16 -29.61
CA ALA A 130 -1.10 -10.99 -29.84
C ALA A 130 -2.32 -10.16 -29.46
N GLY A 131 -2.87 -9.43 -30.45
CA GLY A 131 -4.19 -8.81 -30.35
C GLY A 131 -5.22 -9.82 -29.87
N GLY A 132 -5.70 -9.64 -28.64
CA GLY A 132 -6.64 -10.54 -28.00
C GLY A 132 -8.00 -10.54 -28.71
N ASP A 133 -8.46 -11.73 -29.08
CA ASP A 133 -9.80 -11.98 -29.58
C ASP A 133 -10.84 -11.73 -28.47
N ASP A 134 -11.34 -10.49 -28.36
CA ASP A 134 -12.53 -10.11 -27.59
C ASP A 134 -13.80 -10.75 -28.22
N GLU A 135 -13.97 -12.06 -28.11
CA GLU A 135 -15.11 -12.77 -28.69
C GLU A 135 -16.29 -12.87 -27.72
N ALA A 136 -17.28 -11.99 -27.89
CA ALA A 136 -18.56 -12.12 -27.21
C ALA A 136 -19.23 -13.46 -27.58
N THR A 137 -19.24 -14.38 -26.61
CA THR A 137 -19.75 -15.73 -26.77
C THR A 137 -21.00 -15.89 -25.91
N GLY A 138 -22.10 -16.32 -26.53
CA GLY A 138 -23.35 -16.58 -25.81
C GLY A 138 -23.16 -17.62 -24.71
N ASP A 139 -23.80 -17.41 -23.56
CA ASP A 139 -23.77 -18.36 -22.44
C ASP A 139 -25.04 -19.22 -22.44
N PRO A 140 -24.95 -20.54 -22.75
CA PRO A 140 -26.12 -21.41 -22.78
C PRO A 140 -26.83 -21.51 -21.43
N LEU A 141 -26.13 -21.20 -20.32
CA LEU A 141 -26.74 -21.20 -18.99
C LEU A 141 -27.79 -20.08 -18.82
N ILE A 142 -27.71 -18.98 -19.58
CA ILE A 142 -28.74 -17.93 -19.55
C ILE A 142 -30.06 -18.52 -20.01
N GLU A 143 -30.06 -19.22 -21.14
CA GLU A 143 -31.27 -19.84 -21.69
C GLU A 143 -31.77 -20.97 -20.80
N LYS A 144 -30.85 -21.78 -20.25
CA LYS A 144 -31.20 -22.84 -19.30
C LYS A 144 -31.91 -22.31 -18.06
N ILE A 145 -31.40 -21.23 -17.45
CA ILE A 145 -32.05 -20.61 -16.28
C ILE A 145 -33.36 -19.91 -16.69
N ARG A 146 -33.42 -19.32 -17.89
CA ARG A 146 -34.64 -18.69 -18.42
C ARG A 146 -35.79 -19.70 -18.54
N CYS A 147 -35.49 -20.92 -18.96
CA CYS A 147 -36.48 -22.00 -19.15
C CYS A 147 -36.65 -22.92 -17.94
N SER A 148 -35.79 -22.83 -16.93
CA SER A 148 -35.87 -23.63 -15.70
C SER A 148 -37.21 -23.46 -14.98
N GLU A 149 -37.74 -24.54 -14.40
CA GLU A 149 -38.92 -24.50 -13.51
C GLU A 149 -38.54 -24.43 -12.02
N ALA A 150 -37.25 -24.47 -11.69
CA ALA A 150 -36.74 -24.49 -10.33
C ALA A 150 -37.20 -23.25 -9.52
N ALA A 151 -37.87 -23.48 -8.39
CA ALA A 151 -38.39 -22.41 -7.53
C ALA A 151 -37.29 -21.45 -7.04
N ARG A 152 -36.08 -21.96 -6.75
CA ARG A 152 -34.94 -21.14 -6.30
C ARG A 152 -34.48 -20.13 -7.36
N LEU A 153 -34.63 -20.45 -8.64
CA LEU A 153 -34.18 -19.61 -9.75
C LEU A 153 -35.27 -18.65 -10.24
N ALA A 154 -36.43 -18.57 -9.59
CA ALA A 154 -37.55 -17.76 -10.08
C ALA A 154 -37.21 -16.25 -10.19
N SER A 155 -36.48 -15.69 -9.21
CA SER A 155 -35.99 -14.31 -9.27
C SER A 155 -34.96 -14.13 -10.39
N PHE A 156 -34.04 -15.08 -10.53
CA PHE A 156 -33.00 -15.10 -11.55
C PHE A 156 -33.57 -15.17 -12.97
N ARG A 157 -34.54 -16.07 -13.19
CA ARG A 157 -35.29 -16.21 -14.44
C ARG A 157 -36.00 -14.92 -14.82
N ARG A 158 -36.70 -14.28 -13.88
CA ARG A 158 -37.35 -12.98 -14.10
C ARG A 158 -36.33 -11.91 -14.47
N ALA A 159 -35.20 -11.87 -13.77
CA ALA A 159 -34.13 -10.91 -14.02
C ALA A 159 -33.51 -11.07 -15.41
N ILE A 160 -33.31 -12.30 -15.89
CA ILE A 160 -32.88 -12.58 -17.26
C ILE A 160 -33.91 -12.09 -18.26
N GLN A 161 -35.20 -12.39 -18.06
CA GLN A 161 -36.26 -11.98 -18.98
C GLN A 161 -36.30 -10.46 -19.13
N VAL A 162 -36.30 -9.73 -18.01
CA VAL A 162 -36.25 -8.25 -18.01
C VAL A 162 -34.99 -7.74 -18.72
N ALA A 163 -33.82 -8.34 -18.48
CA ALA A 163 -32.60 -7.95 -19.15
C ALA A 163 -32.67 -8.15 -20.67
N LEU A 164 -33.19 -9.29 -21.13
CA LEU A 164 -33.36 -9.57 -22.55
C LEU A 164 -34.32 -8.60 -23.23
N ASP A 165 -35.42 -8.25 -22.56
CA ASP A 165 -36.45 -7.33 -23.06
C ASP A 165 -35.94 -5.88 -23.14
N LEU A 166 -34.98 -5.51 -22.27
CA LEU A 166 -34.42 -4.16 -22.20
C LEU A 166 -33.17 -3.94 -23.05
N ILE A 167 -32.52 -4.99 -23.56
CA ILE A 167 -31.41 -4.82 -24.50
C ILE A 167 -31.95 -4.10 -25.74
N PRO A 168 -31.38 -2.93 -26.10
CA PRO A 168 -31.94 -2.13 -27.18
C PRO A 168 -31.92 -2.84 -28.53
N GLU A 169 -32.95 -2.60 -29.33
CA GLU A 169 -33.11 -3.23 -30.64
C GLU A 169 -31.95 -2.87 -31.59
N GLU A 170 -31.36 -1.68 -31.45
CA GLU A 170 -30.20 -1.29 -32.25
C GLU A 170 -28.97 -2.19 -31.96
N VAL A 171 -28.79 -2.62 -30.70
CA VAL A 171 -27.73 -3.55 -30.31
C VAL A 171 -28.03 -4.96 -30.84
N ARG A 172 -29.29 -5.40 -30.76
CA ARG A 172 -29.74 -6.70 -31.32
C ARG A 172 -29.60 -6.76 -32.84
N GLN A 173 -29.81 -5.64 -33.53
CA GLN A 173 -29.61 -5.56 -34.96
C GLN A 173 -28.12 -5.64 -35.30
N ALA A 174 -27.26 -4.90 -34.59
CA ALA A 174 -25.82 -4.98 -34.80
C ALA A 174 -25.24 -6.38 -34.49
N GLU A 175 -25.80 -7.09 -33.50
CA GLU A 175 -25.49 -8.49 -33.21
C GLU A 175 -25.84 -9.39 -34.41
N ARG A 176 -27.07 -9.27 -34.93
CA ARG A 176 -27.54 -10.01 -36.12
C ARG A 176 -26.70 -9.71 -37.36
N ASP A 177 -26.31 -8.45 -37.57
CA ASP A 177 -25.45 -8.05 -38.69
C ASP A 177 -24.08 -8.75 -38.61
N THR A 178 -23.52 -8.87 -37.39
CA THR A 178 -22.25 -9.58 -37.16
C THR A 178 -22.41 -11.09 -37.40
N GLN A 179 -23.51 -11.70 -36.91
CA GLN A 179 -23.82 -13.11 -37.17
C GLN A 179 -24.02 -13.39 -38.67
N GLN A 180 -24.70 -12.48 -39.39
CA GLN A 180 -24.90 -12.57 -40.83
C GLN A 180 -23.57 -12.44 -41.59
N ALA A 181 -22.65 -11.58 -41.15
CA ALA A 181 -21.32 -11.48 -41.74
C ALA A 181 -20.54 -12.81 -41.56
N HIS A 182 -20.60 -13.41 -40.37
CA HIS A 182 -20.03 -14.73 -40.13
C HIS A 182 -20.68 -15.83 -40.99
N GLN A 183 -22.01 -15.80 -41.14
CA GLN A 183 -22.72 -16.77 -41.96
C GLN A 183 -22.39 -16.61 -43.44
N ARG A 184 -22.33 -15.38 -43.97
CA ARG A 184 -21.92 -15.11 -45.36
C ARG A 184 -20.52 -15.61 -45.64
N MET A 185 -19.57 -15.36 -44.74
CA MET A 185 -18.21 -15.90 -44.86
C MET A 185 -18.22 -17.43 -44.87
N ARG A 186 -19.01 -18.07 -43.99
CA ARG A 186 -19.14 -19.53 -43.93
C ARG A 186 -19.73 -20.09 -45.23
N ASP A 187 -20.78 -19.46 -45.76
CA ASP A 187 -21.44 -19.86 -47.00
C ASP A 187 -20.52 -19.67 -48.22
N GLU A 188 -19.76 -18.57 -48.27
CA GLU A 188 -18.77 -18.30 -49.32
C GLU A 188 -17.62 -19.33 -49.29
N VAL A 189 -17.06 -19.61 -48.11
CA VAL A 189 -16.03 -20.64 -47.93
C VAL A 189 -16.56 -22.02 -48.30
N SER A 190 -17.77 -22.36 -47.86
CA SER A 190 -18.43 -23.62 -48.21
C SER A 190 -18.66 -23.74 -49.72
N GLY A 191 -19.11 -22.68 -50.39
CA GLY A 191 -19.30 -22.66 -51.83
C GLY A 191 -18.00 -22.85 -52.62
N LEU A 192 -16.91 -22.20 -52.20
CA LEU A 192 -15.60 -22.31 -52.84
C LEU A 192 -14.94 -23.70 -52.65
N LEU A 193 -15.26 -24.39 -51.55
CA LEU A 193 -14.79 -25.75 -51.27
C LEU A 193 -15.70 -26.84 -51.85
N ALA A 194 -17.00 -26.58 -52.04
CA ALA A 194 -18.00 -27.58 -52.41
C ALA A 194 -17.63 -28.42 -53.63
N GLU A 195 -17.08 -27.81 -54.69
CA GLU A 195 -16.67 -28.54 -55.89
C GLU A 195 -15.51 -29.50 -55.60
N ALA A 196 -14.51 -29.06 -54.83
CA ALA A 196 -13.34 -29.87 -54.50
C ALA A 196 -13.66 -30.95 -53.45
N GLU A 197 -14.60 -30.69 -52.55
CA GLU A 197 -15.10 -31.69 -51.61
C GLU A 197 -15.91 -32.76 -52.33
N ARG A 198 -16.74 -32.37 -53.32
CA ARG A 198 -17.45 -33.32 -54.19
C ARG A 198 -16.49 -34.18 -55.01
N THR A 199 -15.43 -33.61 -55.59
CA THR A 199 -14.46 -34.41 -56.35
C THR A 199 -13.70 -35.40 -55.48
N VAL A 200 -13.36 -35.03 -54.24
CA VAL A 200 -12.78 -35.97 -53.26
C VAL A 200 -13.79 -37.04 -52.87
N PHE A 201 -15.05 -36.67 -52.62
CA PHE A 201 -16.12 -37.61 -52.29
C PHE A 201 -16.35 -38.64 -53.40
N ASP A 202 -16.49 -38.18 -54.65
CA ASP A 202 -16.69 -39.04 -55.82
C ASP A 202 -15.48 -39.95 -56.07
N ALA A 203 -14.25 -39.42 -55.90
CA ALA A 203 -13.03 -40.21 -56.02
C ALA A 203 -12.92 -41.27 -54.91
N LYS A 204 -13.38 -40.96 -53.68
CA LYS A 204 -13.41 -41.90 -52.55
C LYS A 204 -14.43 -43.01 -52.79
N ALA A 205 -15.62 -42.66 -53.27
CA ALA A 205 -16.66 -43.62 -53.65
C ALA A 205 -16.21 -44.54 -54.82
N ASP A 206 -15.52 -44.00 -55.83
CA ASP A 206 -14.94 -44.77 -56.94
C ASP A 206 -13.86 -45.75 -56.45
N VAL A 207 -13.00 -45.33 -55.51
CA VAL A 207 -12.01 -46.20 -54.88
C VAL A 207 -12.67 -47.31 -54.07
N GLU A 208 -13.70 -47.02 -53.27
CA GLU A 208 -14.40 -48.05 -52.50
C GLU A 208 -15.14 -49.05 -53.40
N GLY A 209 -15.84 -48.57 -54.43
CA GLY A 209 -16.52 -49.42 -55.41
C GLY A 209 -15.57 -50.34 -56.17
N LYS A 210 -14.38 -49.84 -56.55
CA LYS A 210 -13.33 -50.65 -57.22
C LYS A 210 -12.60 -51.57 -56.25
N LYS A 211 -12.39 -51.17 -54.99
CA LYS A 211 -11.80 -52.01 -53.93
C LYS A 211 -12.69 -53.21 -53.63
N ALA A 212 -14.02 -53.03 -53.64
CA ALA A 212 -14.98 -54.11 -53.51
C ALA A 212 -14.91 -55.12 -54.68
N ARG A 213 -14.70 -54.66 -55.92
CA ARG A 213 -14.57 -55.51 -57.11
C ARG A 213 -13.25 -56.28 -57.21
N VAL A 214 -12.18 -55.79 -56.60
CA VAL A 214 -10.85 -56.45 -56.58
C VAL A 214 -10.74 -57.53 -55.49
N LYS A 215 -11.72 -57.62 -54.59
CA LYS A 215 -11.76 -58.57 -53.47
C LYS A 215 -11.98 -60.01 -54.00
N GLY A 216 -10.88 -60.68 -54.37
CA GLY A 216 -10.88 -62.04 -54.92
C GLY A 216 -10.07 -62.21 -56.23
N ALA A 217 -9.53 -61.13 -56.81
CA ALA A 217 -8.81 -61.16 -58.08
C ALA A 217 -7.34 -61.61 -57.96
N ALA A 218 -6.85 -62.38 -58.94
CA ALA A 218 -5.50 -62.95 -59.00
C ALA A 218 -4.39 -61.90 -59.18
N LYS A 219 -3.13 -62.28 -58.89
CA LYS A 219 -1.96 -61.39 -58.98
C LYS A 219 -1.64 -61.12 -60.46
N GLY A 220 -1.97 -59.92 -60.96
CA GLY A 220 -1.82 -59.53 -62.38
C GLY A 220 -3.12 -59.20 -63.10
N ASP A 221 -4.27 -59.29 -62.41
CA ASP A 221 -5.58 -58.94 -62.98
C ASP A 221 -5.68 -57.43 -63.30
N PRO A 222 -6.16 -57.05 -64.50
CA PRO A 222 -6.34 -55.65 -64.92
C PRO A 222 -7.14 -54.79 -63.91
N SER A 223 -8.03 -55.41 -63.14
CA SER A 223 -8.82 -54.74 -62.10
C SER A 223 -7.97 -54.13 -60.97
N ARG A 224 -6.79 -54.67 -60.67
CA ARG A 224 -5.86 -54.09 -59.67
C ARG A 224 -5.18 -52.82 -60.19
N GLU A 225 -4.89 -52.75 -61.48
CA GLU A 225 -4.32 -51.56 -62.13
C GLU A 225 -5.34 -50.43 -62.19
N VAL A 226 -6.61 -50.77 -62.46
CA VAL A 226 -7.74 -49.82 -62.40
C VAL A 226 -7.97 -49.27 -60.99
N LEU A 227 -7.78 -50.08 -59.94
CA LEU A 227 -7.81 -49.62 -58.54
C LEU A 227 -6.62 -48.73 -58.20
N ALA A 228 -5.42 -49.02 -58.71
CA ALA A 228 -4.24 -48.18 -58.53
C ALA A 228 -4.46 -46.79 -59.16
N GLN A 229 -5.00 -46.73 -60.38
CA GLN A 229 -5.36 -45.46 -61.03
C GLN A 229 -6.42 -44.67 -60.25
N ALA A 230 -7.44 -45.34 -59.69
CA ALA A 230 -8.46 -44.68 -58.86
C ALA A 230 -7.86 -44.10 -57.56
N LYS A 231 -6.94 -44.82 -56.89
CA LYS A 231 -6.22 -44.32 -55.72
C LYS A 231 -5.34 -43.12 -56.03
N THR A 232 -4.71 -43.08 -57.20
CA THR A 232 -3.91 -41.92 -57.64
C THR A 232 -4.80 -40.70 -57.87
N ARG A 233 -6.00 -40.88 -58.45
CA ARG A 233 -6.99 -39.79 -58.61
C ARG A 233 -7.48 -39.26 -57.26
N LEU A 234 -7.76 -40.13 -56.28
CA LEU A 234 -8.11 -39.70 -54.92
C LEU A 234 -6.99 -38.88 -54.27
N LYS A 235 -5.73 -39.35 -54.34
CA LYS A 235 -4.58 -38.60 -53.82
C LYS A 235 -4.42 -37.23 -54.49
N GLN A 236 -4.69 -37.13 -55.79
CA GLN A 236 -4.64 -35.86 -56.51
C GLN A 236 -5.77 -34.92 -56.06
N ALA A 237 -7.00 -35.44 -55.94
CA ALA A 237 -8.15 -34.67 -55.45
C ALA A 237 -7.94 -34.17 -54.00
N GLU A 238 -7.38 -35.00 -53.12
CA GLU A 238 -7.02 -34.61 -51.74
C GLU A 238 -5.94 -33.51 -51.72
N LYS A 239 -4.94 -33.61 -52.60
CA LYS A 239 -3.90 -32.59 -52.75
C LYS A 239 -4.46 -31.27 -53.28
N ASP A 240 -5.39 -31.31 -54.22
CA ASP A 240 -6.05 -30.14 -54.79
C ASP A 240 -6.98 -29.47 -53.77
N LEU A 241 -7.71 -30.24 -52.96
CA LEU A 241 -8.48 -29.75 -51.81
C LEU A 241 -7.56 -29.08 -50.77
N LYS A 242 -6.43 -29.71 -50.44
CA LYS A 242 -5.44 -29.14 -49.50
C LYS A 242 -4.86 -27.83 -50.03
N LYS A 243 -4.57 -27.76 -51.33
CA LYS A 243 -4.10 -26.53 -51.98
C LYS A 243 -5.17 -25.42 -51.93
N LYS A 244 -6.42 -25.73 -52.29
CA LYS A 244 -7.54 -24.76 -52.18
C LYS A 244 -7.76 -24.26 -50.75
N LYS A 245 -7.65 -25.12 -49.74
CA LYS A 245 -7.72 -24.71 -48.32
C LYS A 245 -6.58 -23.75 -47.95
N ALA A 246 -5.36 -23.97 -48.45
CA ALA A 246 -4.23 -23.06 -48.24
C ALA A 246 -4.41 -21.71 -48.96
N ASP A 247 -4.95 -21.71 -50.18
CA ASP A 247 -5.26 -20.49 -50.95
C ASP A 247 -6.40 -19.67 -50.30
N LEU A 248 -7.35 -20.33 -49.63
CA LEU A 248 -8.36 -19.64 -48.82
C LEU A 248 -7.77 -19.06 -47.53
N LYS A 249 -6.81 -19.74 -46.90
CA LYS A 249 -6.08 -19.23 -45.73
C LYS A 249 -5.30 -17.96 -46.05
N SER A 250 -4.74 -17.82 -47.27
CA SER A 250 -4.07 -16.58 -47.68
C SER A 250 -5.04 -15.41 -47.95
N LYS A 251 -6.32 -15.69 -48.25
CA LYS A 251 -7.39 -14.70 -48.41
C LYS A 251 -8.20 -14.42 -47.14
N GLU A 252 -7.83 -15.06 -46.03
CA GLU A 252 -8.55 -14.99 -44.75
C GLU A 252 -8.76 -13.56 -44.25
N LYS A 253 -7.77 -12.68 -44.47
CA LYS A 253 -7.84 -11.26 -44.09
C LYS A 253 -8.94 -10.49 -44.84
N GLU A 254 -9.12 -10.77 -46.13
CA GLU A 254 -10.17 -10.14 -46.95
C GLU A 254 -11.56 -10.66 -46.55
N LEU A 255 -11.67 -11.96 -46.29
CA LEU A 255 -12.91 -12.62 -45.85
C LEU A 255 -13.36 -12.18 -44.44
N LYS A 256 -12.42 -11.84 -43.55
CA LYS A 256 -12.70 -11.36 -42.19
C LYS A 256 -13.00 -9.85 -42.12
N ALA A 257 -12.65 -9.05 -43.12
CA ALA A 257 -12.84 -7.60 -43.07
C ALA A 257 -14.31 -7.16 -42.79
N PRO A 258 -15.34 -7.75 -43.43
CA PRO A 258 -16.74 -7.41 -43.12
C PRO A 258 -17.15 -7.79 -41.69
N ILE A 259 -16.54 -8.84 -41.13
CA ILE A 259 -16.80 -9.28 -39.75
C ILE A 259 -16.20 -8.27 -38.77
N GLU A 260 -14.97 -7.82 -39.00
CA GLU A 260 -14.32 -6.83 -38.13
C GLU A 260 -15.03 -5.47 -38.16
N ASP A 261 -15.50 -5.03 -39.34
CA ASP A 261 -16.34 -3.84 -39.45
C ASP A 261 -17.66 -3.98 -38.68
N ALA A 262 -18.31 -5.14 -38.77
CA ALA A 262 -19.54 -5.43 -38.02
C ALA A 262 -19.30 -5.48 -36.50
N LYS A 263 -18.23 -6.14 -36.04
CA LYS A 263 -17.80 -6.18 -34.64
C LYS A 263 -17.53 -4.77 -34.10
N LYS A 264 -16.84 -3.93 -34.87
CA LYS A 264 -16.56 -2.54 -34.49
C LYS A 264 -17.84 -1.74 -34.30
N ARG A 265 -18.77 -1.83 -35.27
CA ARG A 265 -20.10 -1.19 -35.16
C ARG A 265 -20.88 -1.71 -33.96
N PHE A 266 -20.83 -3.00 -33.68
CA PHE A 266 -21.46 -3.58 -32.49
C PHE A 266 -20.89 -2.99 -31.20
N LYS A 267 -19.55 -2.96 -31.04
CA LYS A 267 -18.87 -2.38 -29.87
C LYS A 267 -19.21 -0.90 -29.68
N GLU A 268 -19.26 -0.12 -30.76
CA GLU A 268 -19.65 1.30 -30.74
C GLU A 268 -21.11 1.48 -30.30
N THR A 269 -22.06 0.75 -30.91
CA THR A 269 -23.49 0.81 -30.55
C THR A 269 -23.74 0.37 -29.12
N GLN A 270 -23.11 -0.71 -28.66
CA GLN A 270 -23.20 -1.17 -27.28
C GLN A 270 -22.66 -0.12 -26.30
N SER A 271 -21.48 0.46 -26.58
CA SER A 271 -20.88 1.50 -25.73
C SER A 271 -21.77 2.74 -25.63
N ASN A 272 -22.38 3.16 -26.74
CA ASN A 272 -23.26 4.34 -26.79
C ASN A 272 -24.59 4.12 -26.06
N THR A 273 -25.11 2.88 -26.05
CA THR A 273 -26.39 2.54 -25.40
C THR A 273 -26.25 2.07 -23.95
N LYS A 274 -25.03 1.76 -23.50
CA LYS A 274 -24.72 1.23 -22.16
C LYS A 274 -25.35 2.02 -21.02
N ALA A 275 -25.26 3.35 -21.06
CA ALA A 275 -25.81 4.22 -20.01
C ALA A 275 -27.34 4.12 -19.93
N ARG A 276 -28.01 4.12 -21.08
CA ARG A 276 -29.48 3.99 -21.19
C ARG A 276 -29.92 2.62 -20.67
N LEU A 277 -29.25 1.55 -21.09
CA LEU A 277 -29.55 0.19 -20.63
C LEU A 277 -29.46 0.06 -19.11
N ILE A 278 -28.38 0.56 -18.49
CA ILE A 278 -28.22 0.53 -17.03
C ILE A 278 -29.33 1.32 -16.33
N ALA A 279 -29.73 2.48 -16.85
CA ALA A 279 -30.81 3.29 -16.28
C ALA A 279 -32.18 2.58 -16.35
N ASP A 280 -32.52 1.99 -17.49
CA ASP A 280 -33.78 1.26 -17.68
C ASP A 280 -33.85 0.01 -16.81
N LEU A 281 -32.73 -0.69 -16.71
CA LEU A 281 -32.55 -1.84 -15.85
C LEU A 281 -32.82 -1.49 -14.38
N ARG A 282 -32.27 -0.39 -13.86
CA ARG A 282 -32.54 0.07 -12.48
C ARG A 282 -34.02 0.34 -12.22
N LEU A 283 -34.77 0.75 -13.23
CA LEU A 283 -36.19 1.06 -13.08
C LEU A 283 -37.08 -0.20 -13.07
N ARG A 284 -36.69 -1.26 -13.80
CA ARG A 284 -37.58 -2.41 -14.07
C ARG A 284 -37.10 -3.77 -13.56
N TRP A 285 -35.88 -3.88 -13.03
CA TRP A 285 -35.34 -5.19 -12.60
C TRP A 285 -36.03 -5.83 -11.38
N GLY A 286 -36.82 -5.04 -10.64
CA GLY A 286 -37.39 -5.43 -9.35
C GLY A 286 -36.35 -5.51 -8.23
N ASP A 287 -36.82 -5.73 -7.00
CA ASP A 287 -36.02 -5.58 -5.78
C ASP A 287 -34.73 -6.43 -5.78
N ALA A 288 -34.82 -7.70 -6.17
CA ALA A 288 -33.67 -8.62 -6.15
C ALA A 288 -32.59 -8.25 -7.20
N GLY A 289 -33.00 -7.80 -8.40
CA GLY A 289 -32.08 -7.32 -9.44
C GLY A 289 -31.48 -5.97 -9.10
N GLN A 290 -32.28 -5.10 -8.48
CA GLN A 290 -31.86 -3.77 -8.07
C GLN A 290 -30.72 -3.81 -7.05
N GLN A 291 -30.72 -4.78 -6.12
CA GLN A 291 -29.61 -4.97 -5.18
C GLN A 291 -28.26 -5.14 -5.87
N TRP A 292 -28.19 -5.92 -6.96
CA TRP A 292 -26.96 -6.09 -7.74
C TRP A 292 -26.55 -4.81 -8.48
N VAL A 293 -27.50 -4.13 -9.15
CA VAL A 293 -27.16 -2.93 -9.91
C VAL A 293 -26.74 -1.78 -9.00
N ASP A 294 -27.42 -1.62 -7.87
CA ASP A 294 -27.05 -0.62 -6.86
C ASP A 294 -25.70 -0.95 -6.21
N ALA A 295 -25.31 -2.23 -6.18
CA ALA A 295 -23.99 -2.67 -5.73
C ALA A 295 -22.88 -2.43 -6.77
N ALA A 296 -23.15 -2.69 -8.05
CA ALA A 296 -22.16 -2.62 -9.12
C ALA A 296 -21.97 -1.19 -9.68
N VAL A 297 -23.02 -0.35 -9.66
CA VAL A 297 -23.04 0.94 -10.35
C VAL A 297 -23.40 2.07 -9.37
N ALA A 298 -22.52 3.06 -9.23
CA ALA A 298 -22.82 4.30 -8.54
C ALA A 298 -23.08 5.45 -9.53
N LEU A 299 -24.00 6.34 -9.17
CA LEU A 299 -24.33 7.52 -9.98
C LEU A 299 -23.30 8.62 -9.73
N ASP A 300 -22.79 9.22 -10.81
CA ASP A 300 -21.85 10.35 -10.74
C ASP A 300 -22.20 11.36 -11.84
N GLU A 301 -22.91 12.43 -11.45
CA GLU A 301 -23.36 13.50 -12.35
C GLU A 301 -22.19 14.31 -12.94
N ARG A 302 -20.97 14.21 -12.38
CA ARG A 302 -19.78 14.90 -12.92
C ARG A 302 -19.13 14.15 -14.07
N GLN A 303 -19.42 12.86 -14.22
CA GLN A 303 -18.88 12.05 -15.29
C GLN A 303 -19.70 12.22 -16.57
N LYS A 304 -19.02 12.20 -17.72
CA LYS A 304 -19.67 12.30 -19.04
C LYS A 304 -20.74 11.21 -19.27
N LYS A 305 -20.60 10.05 -18.62
CA LYS A 305 -21.53 8.92 -18.71
C LYS A 305 -22.64 8.92 -17.64
N GLY A 306 -22.57 9.80 -16.64
CA GLY A 306 -23.55 9.89 -15.53
C GLY A 306 -23.46 8.78 -14.48
N PHE A 307 -22.54 7.82 -14.62
CA PHE A 307 -22.30 6.73 -13.68
C PHE A 307 -20.83 6.29 -13.70
N GLU A 308 -20.41 5.59 -12.65
CA GLU A 308 -19.13 4.91 -12.56
C GLU A 308 -19.29 3.60 -11.74
N PHE A 309 -18.41 2.63 -11.99
CA PHE A 309 -18.48 1.31 -11.35
C PHE A 309 -17.75 1.31 -10.00
N THR A 310 -18.23 0.49 -9.07
CA THR A 310 -17.61 0.34 -7.75
C THR A 310 -16.33 -0.49 -7.83
N ALA A 311 -15.31 -0.16 -7.03
CA ALA A 311 -13.98 -0.75 -7.15
C ALA A 311 -13.98 -2.29 -6.98
N ILE A 312 -14.85 -2.80 -6.12
CA ILE A 312 -14.97 -4.23 -5.84
C ILE A 312 -15.49 -5.05 -7.03
N PHE A 313 -16.22 -4.44 -7.97
CA PHE A 313 -16.77 -5.12 -9.15
C PHE A 313 -16.09 -4.73 -10.47
N GLY A 314 -14.93 -4.07 -10.40
CA GLY A 314 -14.16 -3.67 -11.58
C GLY A 314 -14.96 -2.81 -12.56
N SER A 315 -15.14 -3.27 -13.80
CA SER A 315 -15.94 -2.57 -14.82
C SER A 315 -17.43 -2.99 -14.82
N GLY A 316 -17.98 -3.23 -13.62
CA GLY A 316 -19.39 -3.55 -13.42
C GLY A 316 -19.71 -5.02 -13.60
N GLY A 317 -18.88 -5.90 -13.05
CA GLY A 317 -18.98 -7.35 -13.20
C GLY A 317 -17.80 -7.99 -13.92
N ASN A 318 -16.80 -7.22 -14.35
CA ASN A 318 -15.62 -7.74 -15.05
C ASN A 318 -14.31 -7.23 -14.41
N ASP A 319 -13.32 -8.12 -14.33
CA ASP A 319 -11.94 -7.81 -13.94
C ASP A 319 -10.94 -8.46 -14.91
N GLY A 320 -10.24 -7.63 -15.68
CA GLY A 320 -9.41 -8.11 -16.79
C GLY A 320 -10.25 -8.89 -17.81
N ARG A 321 -9.93 -10.17 -17.98
CA ARG A 321 -10.64 -11.14 -18.84
C ARG A 321 -11.71 -11.96 -18.09
N MET A 322 -11.89 -11.72 -16.79
CA MET A 322 -12.78 -12.52 -15.96
C MET A 322 -14.11 -11.81 -15.71
N GLU A 323 -15.15 -12.32 -16.36
CA GLU A 323 -16.52 -11.89 -16.11
C GLU A 323 -17.13 -12.62 -14.89
N PHE A 324 -17.31 -11.89 -13.79
CA PHE A 324 -17.85 -12.39 -12.53
C PHE A 324 -19.26 -12.96 -12.68
N THR A 325 -20.12 -12.31 -13.46
CA THR A 325 -21.52 -12.75 -13.58
C THR A 325 -21.65 -14.07 -14.32
N ARG A 326 -20.79 -14.31 -15.33
CA ARG A 326 -20.68 -15.59 -16.05
C ARG A 326 -20.14 -16.69 -15.16
N ASN A 327 -19.07 -16.40 -14.41
CA ASN A 327 -18.52 -17.34 -13.44
C ASN A 327 -19.52 -17.68 -12.34
N PHE A 328 -20.31 -16.72 -11.85
CA PHE A 328 -21.33 -16.98 -10.83
C PHE A 328 -22.35 -18.03 -11.31
N ARG A 329 -22.83 -17.92 -12.55
CA ARG A 329 -23.76 -18.91 -13.13
C ARG A 329 -23.12 -20.28 -13.33
N ARG A 330 -21.84 -20.35 -13.73
CA ARG A 330 -21.10 -21.62 -13.80
C ARG A 330 -21.02 -22.29 -12.44
N HIS A 331 -20.65 -21.55 -11.40
CA HIS A 331 -20.58 -22.09 -10.04
C HIS A 331 -21.96 -22.48 -9.49
N LEU A 332 -23.03 -21.77 -9.85
CA LEU A 332 -24.40 -22.23 -9.55
C LEU A 332 -24.72 -23.55 -10.26
N ASN A 333 -24.33 -23.73 -11.52
CA ASN A 333 -24.51 -24.99 -12.25
C ASN A 333 -23.67 -26.14 -11.66
N GLU A 334 -22.51 -25.84 -11.06
CA GLU A 334 -21.67 -26.80 -10.32
C GLU A 334 -22.27 -27.23 -8.98
N LEU A 335 -23.13 -26.41 -8.38
CA LEU A 335 -23.79 -26.69 -7.10
C LEU A 335 -25.18 -27.30 -7.26
N PHE A 336 -25.92 -26.84 -8.27
CA PHE A 336 -27.32 -27.18 -8.48
C PHE A 336 -27.56 -27.63 -9.91
N ASP A 337 -28.44 -28.62 -10.05
CA ASP A 337 -29.06 -28.87 -11.34
C ASP A 337 -30.01 -27.70 -11.64
N LEU A 338 -29.69 -26.95 -12.70
CA LEU A 338 -30.45 -25.75 -13.06
C LEU A 338 -31.86 -26.09 -13.56
N ASP A 339 -32.14 -27.31 -14.02
CA ASP A 339 -33.48 -27.68 -14.50
C ASP A 339 -34.42 -27.97 -13.31
N THR A 340 -33.97 -28.84 -12.40
CA THR A 340 -34.78 -29.29 -11.25
C THR A 340 -34.62 -28.43 -10.01
N GLY A 341 -33.52 -27.67 -9.91
CA GLY A 341 -33.14 -26.91 -8.73
C GLY A 341 -32.63 -27.79 -7.58
N ARG A 342 -32.33 -29.07 -7.79
CA ARG A 342 -31.81 -29.95 -6.73
C ARG A 342 -30.29 -29.77 -6.55
N PRO A 343 -29.76 -29.93 -5.32
CA PRO A 343 -28.32 -29.97 -5.10
C PRO A 343 -27.68 -31.16 -5.82
N ARG A 344 -26.48 -30.96 -6.35
CA ARG A 344 -25.66 -32.05 -6.90
C ARG A 344 -24.96 -32.83 -5.79
N ASP A 345 -24.51 -34.04 -6.08
CA ASP A 345 -24.00 -35.03 -5.10
C ASP A 345 -22.90 -34.49 -4.16
N ARG A 346 -22.01 -33.61 -4.65
CA ARG A 346 -20.88 -33.06 -3.88
C ARG A 346 -21.13 -31.66 -3.31
N ALA A 347 -22.34 -31.11 -3.46
CA ALA A 347 -22.64 -29.75 -3.01
C ALA A 347 -22.55 -29.60 -1.49
N ALA A 348 -22.95 -30.61 -0.70
CA ALA A 348 -22.87 -30.58 0.76
C ALA A 348 -21.42 -30.64 1.26
N GLU A 349 -20.60 -31.53 0.70
CA GLU A 349 -19.18 -31.66 1.05
C GLU A 349 -18.40 -30.38 0.69
N ARG A 350 -18.67 -29.80 -0.49
CA ARG A 350 -18.12 -28.50 -0.89
C ARG A 350 -18.51 -27.40 0.11
N LEU A 351 -19.75 -27.43 0.63
CA LEU A 351 -20.22 -26.42 1.59
C LEU A 351 -19.47 -26.50 2.92
N ARG A 352 -19.33 -27.71 3.48
CA ARG A 352 -18.61 -27.92 4.74
C ARG A 352 -17.13 -27.54 4.61
N ALA A 353 -16.49 -27.92 3.51
CA ALA A 353 -15.12 -27.51 3.22
C ALA A 353 -14.95 -25.99 3.16
N ALA A 354 -15.90 -25.27 2.53
CA ALA A 354 -15.88 -23.80 2.46
C ALA A 354 -16.05 -23.13 3.84
N LEU A 355 -17.02 -23.58 4.64
CA LEU A 355 -17.39 -22.91 5.88
C LEU A 355 -16.51 -23.29 7.06
N PHE A 356 -16.05 -24.53 7.15
CA PHE A 356 -15.26 -25.04 8.27
C PHE A 356 -13.78 -25.22 7.94
N GLY A 357 -13.38 -25.02 6.68
CA GLY A 357 -11.98 -25.16 6.28
C GLY A 357 -11.50 -26.61 6.25
N GLU A 358 -12.41 -27.57 6.04
CA GLU A 358 -12.05 -28.98 5.92
C GLU A 358 -11.20 -29.21 4.65
N PRO A 359 -10.12 -30.01 4.73
CA PRO A 359 -9.33 -30.37 3.55
C PRO A 359 -10.21 -31.00 2.47
N THR A 360 -10.09 -30.53 1.23
CA THR A 360 -10.91 -31.03 0.13
C THR A 360 -10.14 -31.12 -1.18
N ASN A 361 -10.52 -32.08 -2.02
CA ASN A 361 -10.09 -32.23 -3.41
C ASN A 361 -11.21 -31.86 -4.40
N LEU A 362 -12.28 -31.21 -3.93
CA LEU A 362 -13.50 -30.91 -4.71
C LEU A 362 -13.48 -29.51 -5.36
N LEU A 363 -12.32 -28.87 -5.43
CA LEU A 363 -12.13 -27.58 -6.10
C LEU A 363 -12.30 -27.74 -7.62
N VAL A 364 -12.78 -26.69 -8.28
CA VAL A 364 -12.94 -26.66 -9.74
C VAL A 364 -11.84 -25.77 -10.32
N ASN A 365 -11.25 -26.19 -11.44
CA ASN A 365 -10.25 -25.44 -12.18
C ASN A 365 -10.93 -24.29 -12.95
N GLU A 366 -11.07 -23.16 -12.27
CA GLU A 366 -11.71 -21.94 -12.79
C GLU A 366 -10.95 -20.73 -12.25
N ALA A 367 -11.04 -19.61 -12.98
CA ALA A 367 -10.40 -18.38 -12.57
C ALA A 367 -10.98 -17.89 -11.22
N VAL A 368 -10.11 -17.53 -10.29
CA VAL A 368 -10.53 -17.09 -8.95
C VAL A 368 -10.71 -15.57 -8.83
N GLY A 369 -10.28 -14.83 -9.85
CA GLY A 369 -10.34 -13.36 -9.92
C GLY A 369 -9.47 -12.67 -8.87
N GLN A 370 -9.75 -11.38 -8.64
CA GLN A 370 -9.00 -10.58 -7.67
C GLN A 370 -9.13 -11.02 -6.21
N PHE A 371 -10.15 -11.80 -5.85
CA PHE A 371 -10.54 -11.98 -4.45
C PHE A 371 -9.74 -13.09 -3.72
N TYR A 372 -9.10 -13.99 -4.47
CA TYR A 372 -8.34 -15.15 -3.96
C TYR A 372 -6.90 -15.16 -4.50
N PRO A 373 -6.03 -14.22 -4.09
CA PRO A 373 -4.64 -14.17 -4.58
C PRO A 373 -3.87 -15.48 -4.33
N GLY A 374 -4.09 -16.11 -3.17
CA GLY A 374 -3.43 -17.38 -2.81
C GLY A 374 -3.92 -18.61 -3.56
N ARG A 375 -4.88 -18.49 -4.50
CA ARG A 375 -5.36 -19.60 -5.35
C ARG A 375 -5.42 -19.21 -6.83
N ALA A 376 -4.80 -18.10 -7.22
CA ALA A 376 -4.86 -17.55 -8.57
C ALA A 376 -3.95 -18.26 -9.60
N GLY A 377 -3.44 -19.45 -9.24
CA GLY A 377 -2.47 -20.22 -10.02
C GLY A 377 -1.11 -19.54 -10.16
N GLY A 378 -0.17 -20.24 -10.79
CA GLY A 378 1.18 -19.75 -11.09
C GLY A 378 2.30 -20.57 -10.45
N SER A 379 3.50 -20.01 -10.45
CA SER A 379 4.71 -20.68 -9.98
C SER A 379 4.62 -20.99 -8.48
N ASN A 380 5.13 -22.16 -8.08
CA ASN A 380 5.17 -22.69 -6.71
C ASN A 380 3.79 -22.89 -6.05
N MET A 381 2.72 -23.01 -6.85
CA MET A 381 1.36 -23.25 -6.35
C MET A 381 1.00 -24.73 -6.19
N ALA A 382 1.79 -25.65 -6.75
CA ALA A 382 1.65 -27.08 -6.54
C ALA A 382 3.02 -27.77 -6.45
N ALA A 383 3.03 -29.06 -6.14
CA ALA A 383 4.25 -29.86 -6.01
C ALA A 383 5.14 -29.89 -7.29
N GLY A 384 4.62 -29.45 -8.44
CA GLY A 384 5.31 -29.43 -9.73
C GLY A 384 5.87 -28.07 -10.17
N PHE A 385 6.22 -27.16 -9.26
CA PHE A 385 6.71 -25.79 -9.53
C PHE A 385 5.71 -24.85 -10.25
N SER A 386 4.57 -25.34 -10.73
CA SER A 386 3.42 -24.58 -11.22
C SER A 386 2.11 -25.25 -10.82
N GLY A 387 1.02 -24.48 -10.74
CA GLY A 387 -0.31 -25.02 -10.47
C GLY A 387 -1.41 -24.13 -11.05
N ASP A 388 -2.52 -24.76 -11.41
CA ASP A 388 -3.70 -24.08 -11.95
C ASP A 388 -4.48 -23.32 -10.88
N ALA A 389 -5.30 -22.37 -11.34
CA ALA A 389 -6.25 -21.67 -10.48
C ALA A 389 -7.39 -22.62 -10.07
N ALA A 390 -7.74 -22.65 -8.79
CA ALA A 390 -8.79 -23.54 -8.30
C ALA A 390 -9.63 -22.88 -7.20
N VAL A 391 -10.95 -23.04 -7.29
CA VAL A 391 -11.90 -22.42 -6.35
C VAL A 391 -13.01 -23.38 -5.95
N ASN A 392 -13.49 -23.24 -4.71
CA ASN A 392 -14.69 -23.94 -4.27
C ASN A 392 -15.93 -23.19 -4.78
N PRO A 393 -16.88 -23.85 -5.47
CA PRO A 393 -18.07 -23.16 -5.97
C PRO A 393 -18.90 -22.45 -4.91
N TRP A 394 -18.99 -22.99 -3.69
CA TRP A 394 -19.69 -22.32 -2.59
C TRP A 394 -19.00 -21.04 -2.15
N GLU A 395 -17.67 -21.07 -2.04
CA GLU A 395 -16.89 -19.87 -1.71
C GLU A 395 -17.10 -18.76 -2.75
N PHE A 396 -17.11 -19.08 -4.05
CA PHE A 396 -17.32 -18.09 -5.10
C PHE A 396 -18.73 -17.49 -5.06
N VAL A 397 -19.76 -18.33 -4.88
CA VAL A 397 -21.16 -17.90 -4.80
C VAL A 397 -21.38 -17.03 -3.56
N LEU A 398 -20.96 -17.49 -2.38
CA LEU A 398 -21.12 -16.75 -1.13
C LEU A 398 -20.33 -15.44 -1.13
N MET A 399 -19.13 -15.45 -1.71
CA MET A 399 -18.33 -14.24 -1.88
C MET A 399 -19.07 -13.16 -2.66
N LEU A 400 -19.65 -13.48 -3.82
CA LEU A 400 -20.38 -12.49 -4.61
C LEU A 400 -21.68 -12.04 -3.92
N GLU A 401 -22.37 -12.93 -3.22
CA GLU A 401 -23.52 -12.58 -2.39
C GLU A 401 -23.15 -11.61 -1.26
N GLY A 402 -21.99 -11.79 -0.65
CA GLY A 402 -21.47 -10.88 0.38
C GLY A 402 -20.89 -9.58 -0.16
N ALA A 403 -20.34 -9.59 -1.39
CA ALA A 403 -19.92 -8.38 -2.07
C ALA A 403 -21.11 -7.45 -2.33
N VAL A 404 -22.28 -8.01 -2.67
CA VAL A 404 -23.54 -7.24 -2.74
C VAL A 404 -23.93 -6.70 -1.36
N ALA A 405 -23.81 -7.52 -0.30
CA ALA A 405 -24.10 -7.10 1.08
C ALA A 405 -23.23 -5.90 1.52
N LEU A 406 -21.94 -5.93 1.18
CA LEU A 406 -21.00 -4.87 1.51
C LEU A 406 -21.40 -3.52 0.90
N VAL A 407 -22.09 -3.53 -0.24
CA VAL A 407 -22.48 -2.31 -0.96
C VAL A 407 -23.94 -1.91 -0.71
N ALA A 408 -24.76 -2.81 -0.16
CA ALA A 408 -26.18 -2.59 0.11
C ALA A 408 -26.49 -1.36 1.01
N GLY A 409 -25.52 -0.87 1.79
CA GLY A 409 -25.63 0.32 2.63
C GLY A 409 -25.51 1.67 1.90
N MET A 410 -25.11 1.71 0.62
CA MET A 410 -24.91 2.95 -0.13
C MET A 410 -26.20 3.81 -0.19
N THR A 411 -26.22 4.99 0.45
CA THR A 411 -27.31 5.96 0.31
C THR A 411 -27.18 6.79 -0.97
N ARG A 412 -28.32 7.05 -1.61
CA ARG A 412 -28.47 7.90 -2.81
C ARG A 412 -28.17 9.40 -2.59
N ARG A 413 -27.91 9.82 -1.35
CA ARG A 413 -27.74 11.24 -0.97
C ARG A 413 -26.63 11.36 0.06
N GLY A 414 -25.43 11.70 -0.40
CA GLY A 414 -24.28 11.94 0.46
C GLY A 414 -23.08 12.46 -0.32
N GLU A 415 -23.11 13.78 -0.56
CA GLU A 415 -21.99 14.67 -0.88
C GLU A 415 -20.90 14.18 -1.88
N VAL A 416 -21.03 14.68 -3.11
CA VAL A 416 -19.96 15.17 -4.00
C VAL A 416 -18.61 14.41 -3.95
N GLY A 417 -18.53 13.26 -4.64
CA GLY A 417 -17.28 12.53 -4.89
C GLY A 417 -17.43 11.51 -6.02
N ARG A 418 -16.32 11.04 -6.61
CA ARG A 418 -16.28 9.97 -7.65
C ARG A 418 -16.91 8.67 -7.11
N ALA A 419 -17.49 7.82 -7.96
CA ALA A 419 -18.13 6.57 -7.53
C ALA A 419 -17.14 5.55 -6.93
N ARG A 420 -15.86 5.58 -7.31
CA ARG A 420 -14.83 4.79 -6.60
C ARG A 420 -14.74 5.18 -5.11
N VAL A 421 -14.94 6.46 -4.79
CA VAL A 421 -14.91 7.03 -3.44
C VAL A 421 -16.18 6.71 -2.65
N SER A 422 -17.27 6.28 -3.30
CA SER A 422 -18.53 5.94 -2.62
C SER A 422 -18.59 4.49 -2.12
N SER A 423 -17.64 3.62 -2.48
CA SER A 423 -17.53 2.25 -1.95
C SER A 423 -17.24 2.29 -0.44
N PRO A 424 -18.05 1.62 0.42
CA PRO A 424 -17.82 1.60 1.87
C PRO A 424 -16.40 1.20 2.21
N PHE A 425 -15.76 1.94 3.11
CA PHE A 425 -14.37 1.74 3.54
C PHE A 425 -13.32 1.66 2.42
N TRP A 426 -13.58 2.26 1.27
CA TRP A 426 -12.60 2.40 0.21
C TRP A 426 -11.77 3.68 0.39
N VAL A 427 -10.49 3.62 0.04
CA VAL A 427 -9.58 4.77 -0.02
C VAL A 427 -8.64 4.67 -1.21
N GLU A 428 -8.06 5.80 -1.62
CA GLU A 428 -6.96 5.84 -2.57
C GLU A 428 -5.77 5.02 -2.05
N ALA A 429 -5.10 4.32 -2.96
CA ALA A 429 -3.97 3.47 -2.64
C ALA A 429 -2.81 4.28 -2.03
N ALA A 430 -2.22 3.73 -0.97
CA ALA A 430 -1.01 4.24 -0.37
C ALA A 430 0.18 3.34 -0.71
N PRO A 431 1.35 3.93 -1.04
CA PRO A 431 2.57 3.17 -1.30
C PRO A 431 3.14 2.47 -0.05
N ALA A 432 2.63 2.78 1.15
CA ALA A 432 3.09 2.19 2.40
C ALA A 432 2.62 0.74 2.58
N GLY A 433 3.53 -0.15 3.00
CA GLY A 433 3.22 -1.56 3.27
C GLY A 433 3.24 -2.46 2.03
N PHE A 434 3.66 -1.93 0.88
CA PHE A 434 3.82 -2.66 -0.37
C PHE A 434 5.12 -2.25 -1.08
N SER A 435 6.17 -3.05 -0.88
CA SER A 435 7.49 -2.79 -1.47
C SER A 435 7.55 -3.09 -2.97
N SER A 436 6.63 -3.90 -3.50
CA SER A 436 6.62 -4.41 -4.88
C SER A 436 5.55 -3.79 -5.79
N ALA A 437 4.67 -2.94 -5.27
CA ALA A 437 3.70 -2.24 -6.10
C ALA A 437 4.42 -1.17 -6.93
N SER A 438 4.32 -1.28 -8.25
CA SER A 438 4.99 -0.36 -9.17
C SER A 438 4.37 1.04 -9.04
N GLU A 439 5.18 2.06 -8.77
CA GLU A 439 4.74 3.48 -8.86
C GLU A 439 4.31 3.89 -10.28
N LEU A 440 4.52 3.01 -11.27
CA LEU A 440 4.14 3.18 -12.67
C LEU A 440 2.73 2.65 -13.00
N GLU A 441 1.96 2.16 -12.02
CA GLU A 441 0.55 1.82 -12.26
C GLU A 441 -0.25 3.09 -12.65
N ASP A 442 -0.67 3.18 -13.91
CA ASP A 442 -1.35 4.35 -14.48
C ASP A 442 -2.74 4.61 -13.85
N SER A 443 -3.33 3.64 -13.12
CA SER A 443 -4.58 3.83 -12.38
C SER A 443 -4.74 2.84 -11.20
N PRO A 444 -4.24 3.14 -10.00
CA PRO A 444 -4.47 2.27 -8.84
C PRO A 444 -5.97 2.17 -8.55
N ARG A 445 -6.50 0.94 -8.49
CA ARG A 445 -7.92 0.64 -8.17
C ARG A 445 -8.30 1.05 -6.74
N GLY A 446 -7.29 1.33 -5.90
CA GLY A 446 -7.42 1.81 -4.52
C GLY A 446 -7.18 0.72 -3.49
N GLU A 447 -7.70 0.92 -2.30
CA GLU A 447 -7.65 -0.03 -1.18
C GLU A 447 -9.02 -0.20 -0.54
N GLN A 448 -9.25 -1.37 0.04
CA GLN A 448 -10.46 -1.74 0.75
C GLN A 448 -10.13 -2.05 2.22
N TRP A 449 -10.81 -1.39 3.16
CA TRP A 449 -10.49 -1.47 4.60
C TRP A 449 -11.67 -2.02 5.42
N LEU A 450 -11.77 -3.34 5.53
CA LEU A 450 -12.97 -3.99 6.03
C LEU A 450 -13.02 -4.07 7.56
N PRO A 451 -14.15 -3.71 8.19
CA PRO A 451 -14.26 -3.71 9.64
C PRO A 451 -14.35 -5.12 10.23
N LEU A 452 -13.69 -5.31 11.36
CA LEU A 452 -13.81 -6.48 12.21
C LEU A 452 -14.37 -6.05 13.55
N TRP A 453 -15.52 -6.61 13.91
CA TRP A 453 -16.24 -6.33 15.14
C TRP A 453 -16.37 -7.61 15.97
N SER A 454 -16.24 -7.49 17.29
CA SER A 454 -16.23 -8.63 18.22
C SER A 454 -17.56 -8.86 18.93
N SER A 455 -18.52 -7.93 18.83
CA SER A 455 -19.84 -8.06 19.45
C SER A 455 -20.88 -8.58 18.45
N PRO A 456 -21.77 -9.53 18.82
CA PRO A 456 -22.79 -10.05 17.89
C PRO A 456 -23.75 -8.96 17.39
N VAL A 457 -23.71 -8.65 16.09
CA VAL A 457 -24.60 -7.67 15.44
C VAL A 457 -25.62 -8.37 14.55
N ARG A 458 -26.83 -7.83 14.43
CA ARG A 458 -27.84 -8.26 13.45
C ARG A 458 -27.49 -7.73 12.06
N TYR A 459 -28.01 -8.38 11.03
CA TYR A 459 -27.71 -7.98 9.65
C TYR A 459 -28.16 -6.54 9.34
N GLY A 460 -29.32 -6.10 9.82
CA GLY A 460 -29.76 -4.71 9.68
C GLY A 460 -28.82 -3.71 10.38
N GLU A 461 -28.26 -4.08 11.54
CA GLU A 461 -27.27 -3.27 12.27
C GLU A 461 -25.94 -3.22 11.50
N LEU A 462 -25.52 -4.31 10.86
CA LEU A 462 -24.35 -4.36 9.97
C LEU A 462 -24.54 -3.44 8.75
N VAL A 463 -25.71 -3.44 8.11
CA VAL A 463 -25.99 -2.56 6.97
C VAL A 463 -25.91 -1.09 7.38
N GLU A 464 -26.46 -0.74 8.55
CA GLU A 464 -26.32 0.62 9.10
C GLU A 464 -24.87 0.94 9.48
N LEU A 465 -24.10 -0.02 10.04
CA LEU A 465 -22.67 0.14 10.31
C LEU A 465 -21.87 0.42 9.03
N ILE A 466 -22.16 -0.29 7.93
CA ILE A 466 -21.52 -0.10 6.63
C ILE A 466 -21.92 1.25 6.03
N ARG A 467 -23.18 1.66 6.20
CA ARG A 467 -23.72 2.94 5.76
C ARG A 467 -23.10 4.12 6.52
N GLU A 468 -22.93 3.99 7.84
CA GLU A 468 -22.20 4.93 8.70
C GLU A 468 -20.69 4.88 8.47
N GLY A 469 -20.16 3.72 8.06
CA GLY A 469 -18.75 3.34 7.90
C GLY A 469 -17.92 4.16 6.90
N ARG A 470 -18.46 5.26 6.38
CA ARG A 470 -17.66 6.33 5.79
C ARG A 470 -16.83 6.94 6.91
N ALA A 471 -15.55 6.59 7.01
CA ALA A 471 -14.67 7.21 7.98
C ALA A 471 -14.69 8.74 7.77
N GLN A 472 -15.21 9.46 8.76
CA GLN A 472 -15.25 10.92 8.74
C GLN A 472 -14.11 11.45 9.61
N VAL A 473 -13.28 12.32 9.03
CA VAL A 473 -12.27 13.05 9.80
C VAL A 473 -12.69 14.51 9.90
N ARG A 474 -13.15 14.90 11.11
CA ARG A 474 -13.37 16.27 11.62
C ARG A 474 -14.36 17.18 10.86
N ARG A 475 -14.72 16.89 9.60
CA ARG A 475 -15.78 17.51 8.76
C ARG A 475 -15.77 17.03 7.28
N GLY A 476 -14.91 16.09 6.88
CA GLY A 476 -14.83 15.59 5.51
C GLY A 476 -14.66 14.07 5.41
N ASN A 477 -15.04 13.52 4.25
CA ASN A 477 -14.85 12.11 3.92
C ASN A 477 -13.36 11.80 3.79
N VAL A 478 -12.94 10.67 4.37
CA VAL A 478 -11.60 10.12 4.22
C VAL A 478 -11.47 9.53 2.81
N THR A 479 -10.61 10.12 1.98
CA THR A 479 -10.32 9.59 0.63
C THR A 479 -8.95 8.92 0.53
N ARG A 480 -8.07 9.12 1.52
CA ARG A 480 -6.69 8.62 1.49
C ARG A 480 -6.44 7.65 2.65
N ALA A 481 -5.69 6.59 2.41
CA ALA A 481 -5.38 5.59 3.44
C ALA A 481 -4.71 6.22 4.69
N GLY A 482 -3.85 7.22 4.51
CA GLY A 482 -3.23 7.94 5.64
C GLY A 482 -4.24 8.68 6.52
N ASP A 483 -5.35 9.16 5.95
CA ASP A 483 -6.42 9.81 6.70
C ASP A 483 -7.24 8.75 7.47
N LEU A 484 -7.47 7.57 6.87
CA LEU A 484 -8.17 6.44 7.51
C LEU A 484 -7.41 5.86 8.69
N VAL A 485 -6.10 5.66 8.52
CA VAL A 485 -5.19 5.18 9.58
C VAL A 485 -5.18 6.12 10.79
N ARG A 486 -5.39 7.43 10.58
CA ARG A 486 -5.53 8.37 11.69
C ARG A 486 -6.93 8.35 12.30
N ALA A 487 -7.94 8.06 11.49
CA ALA A 487 -9.32 7.85 11.96
C ALA A 487 -9.45 6.60 12.83
N THR A 488 -8.72 5.51 12.56
CA THR A 488 -8.68 4.31 13.43
C THR A 488 -8.12 4.60 14.82
N ALA A 489 -7.20 5.55 14.94
CA ALA A 489 -6.71 6.01 16.24
C ALA A 489 -7.74 6.89 16.99
N ARG A 490 -8.79 7.41 16.30
CA ARG A 490 -9.89 8.18 16.92
C ARG A 490 -10.97 7.19 17.36
N LEU A 491 -11.80 7.59 18.34
CA LEU A 491 -13.10 6.97 18.64
C LEU A 491 -14.14 7.11 17.49
N GLY A 492 -13.69 7.38 16.25
CA GLY A 492 -14.50 7.89 15.13
C GLY A 492 -14.85 6.86 14.05
N LEU A 493 -14.44 5.59 14.20
CA LEU A 493 -15.06 4.49 13.48
C LEU A 493 -16.18 3.95 14.37
N ALA A 494 -17.35 3.70 13.78
CA ALA A 494 -18.59 3.39 14.46
C ALA A 494 -18.43 2.40 15.63
N ARG A 495 -19.24 2.59 16.69
CA ARG A 495 -19.14 1.85 17.96
C ARG A 495 -19.18 0.34 17.70
N GLY A 496 -18.16 -0.37 18.16
CA GLY A 496 -18.07 -1.83 18.07
C GLY A 496 -17.09 -2.37 17.03
N ILE A 497 -16.48 -1.52 16.20
CA ILE A 497 -15.36 -1.92 15.34
C ILE A 497 -14.09 -2.04 16.19
N GLU A 498 -13.48 -3.21 16.21
CA GLU A 498 -12.24 -3.51 16.94
C GLU A 498 -11.00 -3.28 16.06
N SER A 499 -11.09 -3.62 14.77
CA SER A 499 -9.99 -3.41 13.83
C SER A 499 -10.49 -3.27 12.39
N LEU A 500 -9.63 -2.75 11.52
CA LEU A 500 -9.82 -2.73 10.07
C LEU A 500 -8.80 -3.65 9.41
N GLN A 501 -9.27 -4.56 8.57
CA GLN A 501 -8.44 -5.37 7.68
C GLN A 501 -8.22 -4.62 6.37
N ARG A 502 -6.97 -4.32 6.04
CA ARG A 502 -6.59 -3.61 4.82
C ARG A 502 -6.32 -4.60 3.69
N PHE A 503 -6.91 -4.35 2.53
CA PHE A 503 -6.63 -5.02 1.26
C PHE A 503 -6.21 -3.99 0.22
N ALA A 504 -5.08 -4.19 -0.43
CA ALA A 504 -4.70 -3.38 -1.58
C ALA A 504 -4.95 -4.15 -2.88
N TYR A 505 -5.48 -3.44 -3.87
CA TYR A 505 -5.61 -3.97 -5.21
C TYR A 505 -4.31 -3.69 -5.96
N LEU A 506 -3.60 -4.76 -6.34
CA LEU A 506 -2.33 -4.70 -7.08
C LEU A 506 -2.52 -5.26 -8.48
N GLU A 507 -1.90 -4.65 -9.48
CA GLU A 507 -1.98 -5.12 -10.85
C GLU A 507 -0.95 -6.23 -11.14
N ARG A 508 -1.43 -7.38 -11.61
CA ARG A 508 -0.63 -8.52 -12.09
C ARG A 508 -0.60 -8.50 -13.61
N ASN A 509 0.61 -8.58 -14.18
CA ASN A 509 0.88 -8.66 -15.62
C ASN A 509 0.18 -7.55 -16.45
N GLY A 510 -0.06 -6.37 -15.86
CA GLY A 510 -0.69 -5.22 -16.54
C GLY A 510 -2.15 -5.43 -16.97
N GLN A 511 -2.85 -6.44 -16.46
CA GLN A 511 -4.22 -6.76 -16.91
C GLN A 511 -5.18 -7.25 -15.81
N SER A 512 -4.70 -7.88 -14.74
CA SER A 512 -5.56 -8.50 -13.71
C SER A 512 -5.26 -7.93 -12.33
N ASN A 513 -6.27 -7.63 -11.52
CA ASN A 513 -6.05 -7.13 -10.16
C ASN A 513 -6.01 -8.28 -9.16
N LEU A 514 -5.25 -8.14 -8.09
CA LEU A 514 -5.27 -9.02 -6.93
C LEU A 514 -5.48 -8.20 -5.66
N ALA A 515 -6.47 -8.59 -4.85
CA ALA A 515 -6.74 -8.00 -3.55
C ALA A 515 -5.87 -8.67 -2.49
N VAL A 516 -4.70 -8.09 -2.23
CA VAL A 516 -3.71 -8.64 -1.30
C VAL A 516 -3.90 -8.05 0.09
N SER A 517 -3.87 -8.92 1.10
CA SER A 517 -3.91 -8.52 2.51
C SER A 517 -2.67 -7.70 2.88
N ALA A 518 -2.92 -6.48 3.35
CA ALA A 518 -1.92 -5.44 3.56
C ALA A 518 -1.62 -5.16 5.05
N GLY A 519 -2.25 -5.92 5.94
CA GLY A 519 -2.19 -5.74 7.38
C GLY A 519 -3.52 -5.38 8.03
N ARG A 520 -3.53 -5.44 9.35
CA ARG A 520 -4.69 -5.15 10.21
C ARG A 520 -4.36 -4.02 11.16
N PHE A 521 -5.32 -3.10 11.34
CA PHE A 521 -5.17 -1.90 12.14
C PHE A 521 -6.20 -1.88 13.26
N ARG A 522 -5.74 -1.90 14.52
CA ARG A 522 -6.64 -1.82 15.67
C ARG A 522 -7.29 -0.44 15.76
N VAL A 523 -8.59 -0.40 16.05
CA VAL A 523 -9.36 0.81 16.31
C VAL A 523 -9.41 1.01 17.81
N ALA A 524 -8.62 1.96 18.31
CA ALA A 524 -8.54 2.26 19.74
C ALA A 524 -8.12 3.72 19.95
N SER A 525 -8.60 4.33 21.05
CA SER A 525 -8.09 5.62 21.48
C SER A 525 -6.66 5.46 22.00
N ARG A 526 -5.74 6.33 21.54
CA ARG A 526 -4.31 6.20 21.84
C ARG A 526 -3.74 7.43 22.54
N PRO A 527 -2.80 7.26 23.48
CA PRO A 527 -2.25 8.37 24.28
C PRO A 527 -1.45 9.38 23.44
N ASN A 528 -0.82 8.94 22.36
CA ASN A 528 0.04 9.74 21.49
C ASN A 528 -0.64 10.20 20.19
N GLN A 529 -1.96 10.07 20.09
CA GLN A 529 -2.69 10.41 18.86
C GLN A 529 -2.47 11.86 18.42
N ALA A 530 -2.43 12.81 19.36
CA ALA A 530 -2.22 14.22 19.06
C ALA A 530 -0.90 14.48 18.31
N LEU A 531 0.14 13.65 18.54
CA LEU A 531 1.42 13.76 17.85
C LEU A 531 1.28 13.53 16.34
N LEU A 532 0.40 12.60 15.94
CA LEU A 532 0.14 12.31 14.52
C LEU A 532 -0.54 13.50 13.84
N GLU A 533 -1.38 14.24 14.56
CA GLU A 533 -2.08 15.41 14.01
C GLU A 533 -1.11 16.57 13.71
N GLU A 534 0.00 16.68 14.45
CA GLU A 534 1.05 17.67 14.22
C GLU A 534 1.78 17.43 12.90
N VAL A 535 2.05 16.17 12.55
CA VAL A 535 2.95 15.81 11.43
C VAL A 535 2.22 15.34 10.18
N ALA A 536 1.00 14.79 10.29
CA ALA A 536 0.30 14.19 9.16
C ALA A 536 0.05 15.14 7.97
N PRO A 537 -0.41 16.40 8.16
CA PRO A 537 -0.56 17.32 7.04
C PRO A 537 0.76 17.63 6.32
N TRP A 538 1.89 17.50 7.03
CA TRP A 538 3.21 17.68 6.44
C TRP A 538 3.65 16.44 5.66
N ILE A 539 3.40 15.22 6.17
CA ILE A 539 3.65 13.95 5.46
C ILE A 539 2.83 13.89 4.16
N ASP A 540 1.55 14.30 4.20
CA ASP A 540 0.70 14.35 3.01
C ASP A 540 1.29 15.26 1.91
N ARG A 541 1.82 16.43 2.30
CA ARG A 541 2.51 17.34 1.37
C ARG A 541 3.84 16.77 0.88
N LEU A 542 4.59 16.07 1.73
CA LEU A 542 5.81 15.38 1.36
C LEU A 542 5.53 14.34 0.27
N ILE A 543 4.51 13.51 0.44
CA ILE A 543 4.08 12.51 -0.55
C ILE A 543 3.70 13.20 -1.86
N TRP A 544 2.89 14.26 -1.81
CA TRP A 544 2.55 15.04 -3.00
C TRP A 544 3.77 15.60 -3.73
N HIS A 545 4.75 16.13 -3.00
CA HIS A 545 6.02 16.59 -3.60
C HIS A 545 6.88 15.45 -4.16
N ALA A 546 6.71 14.23 -3.66
CA ALA A 546 7.44 13.05 -4.08
C ALA A 546 6.82 12.37 -5.31
N GLN A 547 5.57 12.69 -5.66
CA GLN A 547 4.87 12.12 -6.82
C GLN A 547 5.60 12.46 -8.12
N ARG A 548 5.99 11.40 -8.83
CA ARG A 548 6.55 11.49 -10.18
C ARG A 548 5.40 11.69 -11.17
N THR A 549 5.53 12.71 -12.00
CA THR A 549 4.65 12.92 -13.16
C THR A 549 5.53 12.98 -14.40
N LYS A 550 4.94 12.80 -15.60
CA LYS A 550 5.67 12.87 -16.87
C LYS A 550 6.45 14.19 -17.02
N ASP A 551 5.94 15.27 -16.42
CA ASP A 551 6.52 16.62 -16.48
C ASP A 551 7.39 16.98 -15.27
N ASN A 552 7.45 16.15 -14.23
CA ASN A 552 8.15 16.45 -12.97
C ASN A 552 9.30 15.48 -12.71
N ASN A 553 10.53 15.98 -12.83
CA ASN A 553 11.73 15.21 -12.56
C ASN A 553 12.03 15.21 -11.03
N VAL A 554 11.29 14.40 -10.27
CA VAL A 554 11.50 14.22 -8.82
C VAL A 554 12.64 13.20 -8.55
N PRO A 555 13.62 13.53 -7.69
CA PRO A 555 14.66 12.58 -7.29
C PRO A 555 14.08 11.32 -6.66
N LEU A 556 14.59 10.14 -7.05
CA LEU A 556 14.15 8.85 -6.50
C LEU A 556 14.25 8.80 -4.96
N SER A 557 15.29 9.43 -4.41
CA SER A 557 15.51 9.51 -2.96
C SER A 557 14.39 10.22 -2.20
N LEU A 558 13.68 11.17 -2.83
CA LEU A 558 12.52 11.82 -2.21
C LEU A 558 11.32 10.87 -2.18
N GLY A 559 11.08 10.11 -3.25
CA GLY A 559 10.05 9.06 -3.30
C GLY A 559 10.26 8.01 -2.21
N VAL A 560 11.50 7.50 -2.10
CA VAL A 560 11.87 6.49 -1.10
C VAL A 560 11.64 6.99 0.34
N VAL A 561 12.07 8.22 0.67
CA VAL A 561 11.88 8.72 2.04
C VAL A 561 10.43 9.09 2.34
N ALA A 562 9.66 9.56 1.35
CA ALA A 562 8.24 9.83 1.51
C ALA A 562 7.45 8.54 1.80
N ARG A 563 7.78 7.45 1.09
CA ARG A 563 7.22 6.13 1.36
C ARG A 563 7.56 5.65 2.76
N ARG A 564 8.84 5.73 3.15
CA ARG A 564 9.29 5.38 4.51
C ARG A 564 8.57 6.18 5.60
N ALA A 565 8.37 7.49 5.40
CA ALA A 565 7.66 8.32 6.36
C ALA A 565 6.19 7.88 6.52
N GLN A 566 5.54 7.49 5.42
CA GLN A 566 4.19 6.95 5.45
C GLN A 566 4.14 5.56 6.10
N GLU A 567 5.11 4.69 5.83
CA GLU A 567 5.24 3.37 6.47
C GLU A 567 5.44 3.49 7.98
N ALA A 568 6.32 4.38 8.44
CA ALA A 568 6.53 4.64 9.86
C ALA A 568 5.25 5.19 10.53
N LEU A 569 4.48 6.05 9.83
CA LEU A 569 3.17 6.50 10.31
C LEU A 569 2.17 5.35 10.40
N PHE A 570 2.18 4.42 9.45
CA PHE A 570 1.29 3.26 9.46
C PHE A 570 1.69 2.28 10.59
N ALA A 571 2.98 2.07 10.81
CA ALA A 571 3.51 1.23 11.88
C ALA A 571 3.01 1.70 13.25
N VAL A 572 3.18 2.98 13.58
CA VAL A 572 2.69 3.53 14.87
C VAL A 572 1.17 3.51 15.00
N CYS A 573 0.45 3.25 13.91
CA CYS A 573 -1.00 3.17 13.91
C CYS A 573 -1.56 1.75 13.82
N ARG A 574 -0.70 0.73 13.66
CA ARG A 574 -1.13 -0.66 13.43
C ARG A 574 -1.63 -1.31 14.72
N HIS A 575 -0.88 -1.13 15.80
CA HIS A 575 -1.15 -1.61 17.15
C HIS A 575 -0.78 -0.54 18.18
N ASP A 576 -0.74 -0.90 19.47
CA ASP A 576 -0.17 -0.04 20.50
C ASP A 576 1.33 0.07 20.25
N ALA A 577 1.74 1.22 19.70
CA ALA A 577 3.07 1.43 19.20
C ALA A 577 4.09 1.56 20.34
N THR A 578 5.20 0.85 20.18
CA THR A 578 6.34 0.87 21.09
C THR A 578 7.10 2.21 20.98
N PRO A 579 7.86 2.61 22.01
CA PRO A 579 8.72 3.79 21.92
C PRO A 579 9.72 3.74 20.76
N THR A 580 10.17 2.54 20.38
CA THR A 580 11.04 2.31 19.22
C THR A 580 10.37 2.69 17.90
N GLU A 581 9.10 2.37 17.70
CA GLU A 581 8.36 2.76 16.48
C GLU A 581 8.11 4.26 16.42
N TRP A 582 7.81 4.90 17.56
CA TRP A 582 7.74 6.36 17.66
C TRP A 582 9.08 7.01 17.35
N ARG A 583 10.17 6.42 17.83
CA ARG A 583 11.54 6.87 17.55
C ARG A 583 11.86 6.76 16.06
N GLU A 584 11.50 5.65 15.41
CA GLU A 584 11.71 5.46 13.97
C GLU A 584 10.90 6.47 13.13
N LEU A 585 9.64 6.73 13.51
CA LEU A 585 8.85 7.79 12.89
C LEU A 585 9.53 9.16 13.04
N LEU A 586 9.98 9.51 14.25
CA LEU A 586 10.64 10.78 14.50
C LEU A 586 11.93 10.93 13.67
N ILE A 587 12.79 9.91 13.66
CA ILE A 587 14.01 9.87 12.84
C ILE A 587 13.68 10.03 11.35
N THR A 588 12.69 9.29 10.87
CA THR A 588 12.28 9.32 9.46
C THR A 588 11.75 10.69 9.05
N LEU A 589 11.04 11.40 9.94
CA LEU A 589 10.62 12.79 9.70
C LEU A 589 11.83 13.72 9.49
N GLY A 590 12.86 13.59 10.32
CA GLY A 590 14.08 14.39 10.19
C GLY A 590 14.87 14.10 8.91
N ASP A 591 14.95 12.83 8.52
CA ASP A 591 15.55 12.45 7.25
C ASP A 591 14.73 12.96 6.06
N ALA A 592 13.39 12.85 6.13
CA ALA A 592 12.48 13.37 5.12
C ALA A 592 12.63 14.89 4.94
N GLU A 593 12.77 15.66 6.01
CA GLU A 593 13.03 17.11 5.95
C GLU A 593 14.32 17.42 5.18
N HIS A 594 15.38 16.66 5.46
CA HIS A 594 16.69 16.82 4.83
C HIS A 594 16.66 16.50 3.33
N PHE A 595 16.01 15.41 2.93
CA PHE A 595 15.83 15.06 1.51
C PHE A 595 14.88 16.04 0.80
N LEU A 596 13.82 16.48 1.49
CA LEU A 596 12.89 17.47 0.97
C LEU A 596 13.60 18.79 0.68
N LEU A 597 14.54 19.24 1.52
CA LEU A 597 15.36 20.42 1.24
C LEU A 597 16.14 20.27 -0.09
N ARG A 598 16.77 19.11 -0.30
CA ARG A 598 17.66 18.84 -1.44
C ARG A 598 16.95 18.56 -2.77
N SER A 599 15.63 18.41 -2.81
CA SER A 599 14.90 18.08 -4.06
C SER A 599 14.76 19.24 -5.07
N GLY A 600 15.21 20.45 -4.72
CA GLY A 600 15.58 21.57 -5.59
C GLY A 600 14.54 22.21 -6.53
N LYS A 601 13.28 21.74 -6.62
CA LYS A 601 12.39 22.11 -7.75
C LYS A 601 11.10 22.85 -7.40
N ASN A 602 10.73 22.96 -6.13
CA ASN A 602 9.47 23.59 -5.73
C ASN A 602 9.68 24.61 -4.59
N PRO A 603 9.36 25.90 -4.78
CA PRO A 603 9.51 26.94 -3.74
C PRO A 603 8.46 26.87 -2.62
N THR A 604 7.37 26.10 -2.79
CA THR A 604 6.31 25.96 -1.78
C THR A 604 6.63 24.93 -0.71
N ARG A 605 7.71 24.15 -0.86
CA ARG A 605 8.17 23.18 0.15
C ARG A 605 8.41 23.88 1.49
N ARG A 606 8.09 23.18 2.57
CA ARG A 606 8.23 23.69 3.94
C ARG A 606 8.98 22.69 4.84
N PRO A 607 9.79 23.17 5.79
CA PRO A 607 10.39 22.34 6.82
C PRO A 607 9.33 21.68 7.71
N LEU A 608 9.76 20.78 8.59
CA LEU A 608 8.92 20.19 9.62
C LEU A 608 8.25 21.30 10.45
N PRO A 609 6.94 21.15 10.76
CA PRO A 609 6.25 22.07 11.65
C PRO A 609 6.83 21.99 13.07
N ARG A 610 6.43 22.92 13.94
CA ARG A 610 6.77 22.81 15.36
C ARG A 610 6.15 21.56 15.97
N LEU A 611 6.95 20.81 16.71
CA LEU A 611 6.57 19.58 17.39
C LEU A 611 6.35 19.83 18.87
N SER A 612 5.35 19.21 19.48
CA SER A 612 5.11 19.39 20.92
C SER A 612 6.13 18.63 21.78
N PRO A 613 6.36 19.05 23.05
CA PRO A 613 7.26 18.35 23.96
C PRO A 613 6.89 16.88 24.24
N ARG A 614 5.65 16.48 23.93
CA ARG A 614 5.13 15.12 24.13
C ARG A 614 5.87 14.06 23.28
N TRP A 615 6.54 14.48 22.20
CA TRP A 615 7.41 13.58 21.44
C TRP A 615 8.56 13.03 22.28
N ILE A 616 9.06 13.78 23.26
CA ILE A 616 10.18 13.35 24.13
C ILE A 616 9.81 12.08 24.91
N SER A 617 8.65 12.08 25.55
CA SER A 617 8.14 10.93 26.30
C SER A 617 7.71 9.77 25.38
N ALA A 618 7.29 10.06 24.15
CA ALA A 618 6.83 9.03 23.22
C ALA A 618 7.97 8.16 22.67
N VAL A 619 9.19 8.71 22.56
CA VAL A 619 10.35 8.01 21.98
C VAL A 619 11.34 7.46 23.02
N ASP A 620 11.10 7.72 24.31
CA ASP A 620 11.91 7.20 25.41
C ASP A 620 11.56 5.72 25.67
N ASP A 621 12.50 4.82 25.36
CA ASP A 621 12.33 3.37 25.55
C ASP A 621 12.64 2.92 26.98
N GLY A 622 13.09 3.83 27.85
CA GLY A 622 13.47 3.53 29.22
C GLY A 622 14.81 2.82 29.39
N SER A 623 15.50 2.48 28.30
CA SER A 623 16.84 1.89 28.35
C SER A 623 17.89 2.95 28.69
N GLU A 624 18.97 2.56 29.37
CA GLU A 624 20.07 3.48 29.71
C GLU A 624 20.70 4.08 28.44
N GLN A 625 20.99 3.23 27.44
CA GLN A 625 21.64 3.64 26.19
C GLN A 625 20.72 4.53 25.34
N GLY A 626 19.48 4.11 25.11
CA GLY A 626 18.50 4.87 24.32
C GLY A 626 18.17 6.22 24.96
N ARG A 627 18.02 6.27 26.29
CA ARG A 627 17.80 7.51 27.02
C ARG A 627 19.02 8.44 27.00
N THR A 628 20.22 7.90 27.14
CA THR A 628 21.46 8.69 27.03
C THR A 628 21.60 9.33 25.66
N ALA A 629 21.38 8.56 24.58
CA ALA A 629 21.39 9.08 23.22
C ALA A 629 20.32 10.17 22.99
N LEU A 630 19.10 9.96 23.49
CA LEU A 630 18.01 10.93 23.43
C LEU A 630 18.34 12.22 24.20
N ARG A 631 18.88 12.12 25.42
CA ARG A 631 19.25 13.29 26.23
C ARG A 631 20.39 14.10 25.59
N LEU A 632 21.40 13.44 25.02
CA LEU A 632 22.44 14.13 24.25
C LEU A 632 21.88 14.83 23.00
N ALA A 633 20.95 14.19 22.29
CA ALA A 633 20.28 14.79 21.14
C ALA A 633 19.40 16.00 21.55
N LEU A 634 18.70 15.92 22.68
CA LEU A 634 17.95 17.05 23.26
C LEU A 634 18.88 18.20 23.62
N ALA A 635 19.99 17.93 24.31
CA ALA A 635 20.99 18.93 24.68
C ALA A 635 21.61 19.63 23.46
N LEU A 636 21.77 18.90 22.35
CA LEU A 636 22.20 19.47 21.08
C LEU A 636 21.11 20.34 20.43
N ALA A 637 19.87 19.85 20.42
CA ALA A 637 18.76 20.49 19.72
C ALA A 637 18.15 21.70 20.46
N SER A 638 18.27 21.75 21.80
CA SER A 638 17.66 22.77 22.66
C SER A 638 18.44 24.08 22.74
N GLN A 639 19.49 24.24 21.93
CA GLN A 639 20.42 25.36 22.06
C GLN A 639 19.87 26.64 21.43
N HIS A 640 20.09 27.76 22.13
CA HIS A 640 19.66 29.09 21.73
C HIS A 640 20.68 30.16 22.13
N LEU A 641 20.46 31.41 21.68
CA LEU A 641 21.21 32.56 22.19
C LEU A 641 20.83 32.83 23.64
N PRO A 642 21.73 33.39 24.47
CA PRO A 642 21.39 33.83 25.81
C PRO A 642 20.14 34.72 25.77
N PRO A 643 19.11 34.44 26.57
CA PRO A 643 17.91 35.25 26.59
C PRO A 643 18.26 36.64 27.12
N GLU A 644 17.79 37.68 26.44
CA GLU A 644 17.73 39.03 27.02
C GLU A 644 16.59 39.04 28.05
N ASP A 645 16.74 39.76 29.16
CA ASP A 645 15.79 39.73 30.28
C ASP A 645 14.33 39.94 29.81
N GLY A 646 13.48 38.94 30.08
CA GLY A 646 12.05 38.95 29.72
C GLY A 646 11.72 38.68 28.25
N ALA A 647 12.71 38.43 27.37
CA ALA A 647 12.49 38.18 25.96
C ALA A 647 12.20 36.71 25.62
N ALA A 648 11.51 36.49 24.49
CA ALA A 648 11.34 35.15 23.93
C ALA A 648 12.68 34.51 23.54
N ILE A 649 12.78 33.18 23.64
CA ILE A 649 13.95 32.42 23.20
C ILE A 649 14.21 32.70 21.71
N LYS A 650 15.43 33.13 21.38
CA LYS A 650 15.86 33.47 20.01
C LYS A 650 17.17 32.79 19.65
N GLY A 651 17.46 32.72 18.35
CA GLY A 651 18.70 32.19 17.84
C GLY A 651 18.79 30.68 18.03
N SER A 652 17.71 29.96 17.72
CA SER A 652 17.69 28.49 17.70
C SER A 652 18.83 27.91 16.89
N VAL A 653 19.44 26.84 17.40
CA VAL A 653 20.49 26.07 16.72
C VAL A 653 20.03 25.45 15.39
N ARG A 654 18.71 25.36 15.16
CA ARG A 654 18.13 24.85 13.90
C ARG A 654 18.63 25.58 12.66
N CYS A 655 18.97 26.87 12.74
CA CYS A 655 19.54 27.64 11.62
C CYS A 655 20.90 27.12 11.15
N HIS A 656 21.62 26.36 12.00
CA HIS A 656 22.89 25.75 11.62
C HIS A 656 22.73 24.46 10.83
N PHE A 657 21.58 23.80 10.92
CA PHE A 657 21.27 22.57 10.20
C PHE A 657 20.44 22.81 8.93
N LEU A 658 19.66 23.89 8.91
CA LEU A 658 18.74 24.21 7.82
C LEU A 658 18.82 25.70 7.48
N PRO A 659 18.86 26.05 6.18
CA PRO A 659 18.78 27.43 5.73
C PRO A 659 17.33 27.91 5.87
N LEU A 660 17.04 28.60 6.98
CA LEU A 660 15.70 29.09 7.32
C LEU A 660 15.64 30.62 7.16
N ALA A 661 14.49 31.12 6.68
CA ALA A 661 14.26 32.57 6.62
C ALA A 661 14.23 33.17 8.04
N ASP A 662 13.47 32.53 8.92
CA ASP A 662 13.46 32.78 10.36
C ASP A 662 13.26 31.43 11.07
N PRO A 663 14.19 31.00 11.94
CA PRO A 663 14.08 29.74 12.67
C PRO A 663 13.12 29.79 13.87
N ASP A 664 12.79 30.97 14.38
CA ASP A 664 12.09 31.18 15.65
C ASP A 664 10.61 31.57 15.46
N VAL A 665 10.09 31.54 14.24
CA VAL A 665 8.66 31.71 13.92
C VAL A 665 7.88 30.40 14.02
N GLU A 666 6.55 30.49 14.19
CA GLU A 666 5.67 29.32 14.32
C GLU A 666 5.66 28.44 13.07
N ARG A 667 5.74 29.06 11.89
CA ARG A 667 5.71 28.40 10.58
C ARG A 667 7.00 28.70 9.80
N PRO A 668 8.09 27.97 10.08
CA PRO A 668 9.37 28.21 9.44
C PRO A 668 9.29 27.95 7.93
N GLN A 669 10.12 28.67 7.17
CA GLN A 669 10.24 28.52 5.73
C GLN A 669 11.71 28.32 5.37
N PHE A 670 11.96 27.45 4.38
CA PHE A 670 13.28 27.33 3.79
C PHE A 670 13.65 28.63 3.07
N ARG A 671 14.92 29.03 3.14
CA ARG A 671 15.47 30.11 2.33
C ARG A 671 15.79 29.59 0.93
N LEU A 672 14.82 29.73 0.03
CA LEU A 672 14.89 29.27 -1.35
C LEU A 672 14.91 30.45 -2.33
N ASP A 673 15.53 30.29 -3.50
CA ASP A 673 15.39 31.23 -4.62
C ASP A 673 14.03 31.05 -5.33
N GLU A 674 13.73 31.92 -6.30
CA GLU A 674 12.49 31.87 -7.11
C GLU A 674 12.30 30.53 -7.85
N ARG A 675 13.40 29.81 -8.11
CA ARG A 675 13.41 28.49 -8.77
C ARG A 675 13.34 27.34 -7.78
N GLY A 676 13.23 27.61 -6.47
CA GLY A 676 13.16 26.61 -5.41
C GLY A 676 14.51 26.00 -5.02
N ARG A 677 15.64 26.57 -5.44
CA ARG A 677 16.99 26.11 -5.05
C ARG A 677 17.38 26.71 -3.70
N VAL A 678 18.18 25.96 -2.96
CA VAL A 678 18.66 26.38 -1.64
C VAL A 678 19.64 27.54 -1.80
N GLN A 679 19.37 28.67 -1.12
CA GLN A 679 20.31 29.78 -1.08
C GLN A 679 21.47 29.47 -0.15
N SER A 680 22.67 29.95 -0.49
CA SER A 680 23.84 29.82 0.38
C SER A 680 23.61 30.59 1.68
N ASP A 681 23.68 29.90 2.81
CA ASP A 681 23.58 30.50 4.13
C ASP A 681 24.85 30.19 4.94
N PRO A 682 25.69 31.20 5.24
CA PRO A 682 26.87 31.02 6.09
C PRO A 682 26.56 30.50 7.50
N GLU A 683 25.31 30.60 7.96
CA GLU A 683 24.89 30.02 9.23
C GLU A 683 24.72 28.50 9.15
N CYS A 684 24.35 27.95 7.98
CA CYS A 684 24.09 26.53 7.79
C CYS A 684 25.40 25.72 7.66
N VAL A 685 26.04 25.41 8.79
CA VAL A 685 27.33 24.71 8.87
C VAL A 685 27.23 23.20 9.12
N CYS A 686 26.07 22.72 9.61
CA CYS A 686 25.83 21.32 9.92
C CYS A 686 25.19 20.63 8.70
N VAL A 687 25.94 19.76 8.03
CA VAL A 687 25.47 19.02 6.84
C VAL A 687 24.68 17.77 7.26
N GLY A 688 24.86 17.32 8.50
CA GLY A 688 24.15 16.20 9.11
C GLY A 688 24.65 14.83 8.64
N ARG A 689 25.93 14.73 8.26
CA ARG A 689 26.56 13.44 7.84
C ARG A 689 27.45 12.84 8.91
N ASN A 690 28.03 13.67 9.78
CA ASN A 690 29.00 13.24 10.77
C ASN A 690 28.87 14.14 12.00
N LEU A 691 28.46 13.56 13.13
CA LEU A 691 28.16 14.29 14.36
C LEU A 691 29.36 15.13 14.82
N VAL A 692 30.56 14.55 14.84
CA VAL A 692 31.79 15.23 15.28
C VAL A 692 32.10 16.44 14.41
N ALA A 693 32.03 16.30 13.08
CA ALA A 693 32.28 17.39 12.15
C ALA A 693 31.24 18.51 12.26
N ASP A 694 29.96 18.14 12.33
CA ASP A 694 28.85 19.09 12.46
C ASP A 694 28.92 19.85 13.80
N ALA A 695 29.20 19.15 14.90
CA ALA A 695 29.41 19.75 16.22
C ALA A 695 30.58 20.75 16.24
N ILE A 696 31.73 20.39 15.67
CA ILE A 696 32.88 21.32 15.56
C ILE A 696 32.51 22.54 14.68
N GLY A 697 31.82 22.32 13.57
CA GLY A 697 31.35 23.39 12.68
C GLY A 697 30.43 24.38 13.40
N LEU A 698 29.49 23.86 14.19
CA LEU A 698 28.55 24.64 15.00
C LEU A 698 29.28 25.47 16.06
N VAL A 699 30.14 24.86 16.88
CA VAL A 699 30.91 25.58 17.92
C VAL A 699 31.78 26.67 17.30
N ARG A 700 32.44 26.38 16.16
CA ARG A 700 33.21 27.38 15.39
C ARG A 700 32.32 28.53 14.92
N ARG A 701 31.14 28.25 14.37
CA ARG A 701 30.22 29.28 13.87
C ARG A 701 29.74 30.20 15.00
N ARG A 702 29.32 29.61 16.12
CA ARG A 702 28.90 30.35 17.32
C ARG A 702 30.02 31.17 17.95
N SER A 703 31.26 30.69 17.90
CA SER A 703 32.44 31.48 18.31
C SER A 703 32.69 32.72 17.44
N ILE A 704 32.22 32.74 16.18
CA ILE A 704 32.32 33.91 15.29
C ILE A 704 31.28 34.97 15.65
N TRP A 705 30.06 34.56 16.05
CA TRP A 705 29.01 35.48 16.48
C TRP A 705 29.48 36.39 17.63
N VAL A 706 30.16 35.80 18.62
CA VAL A 706 30.69 36.51 19.79
C VAL A 706 31.68 37.59 19.40
N ARG A 707 32.61 37.29 18.49
CA ARG A 707 33.62 38.27 18.07
C ARG A 707 32.96 39.51 17.48
N ARG A 708 32.01 39.30 16.56
CA ARG A 708 31.23 40.37 15.92
C ARG A 708 30.40 41.18 16.93
N ALA A 709 29.85 40.55 17.96
CA ALA A 709 29.05 41.21 18.99
C ALA A 709 29.92 41.98 20.00
N SER A 710 31.06 41.41 20.42
CA SER A 710 32.00 42.02 21.36
C SER A 710 32.78 43.21 20.78
N GLU A 711 32.91 43.28 19.45
CA GLU A 711 33.44 44.47 18.77
C GLU A 711 32.48 45.67 18.83
N ARG A 712 31.18 45.40 19.07
CA ARG A 712 30.10 46.41 19.10
C ARG A 712 29.68 46.80 20.52
N SER A 713 29.79 45.88 21.46
CA SER A 713 29.46 46.06 22.87
C SER A 713 30.65 45.55 23.67
N ASN A 714 31.18 46.31 24.63
CA ASN A 714 32.40 46.01 25.37
C ASN A 714 32.24 44.80 26.35
N GLN A 715 31.41 43.81 25.99
CA GLN A 715 31.03 42.64 26.76
C GLN A 715 32.10 41.55 26.71
N VAL A 716 32.18 40.78 27.80
CA VAL A 716 33.08 39.63 27.90
C VAL A 716 32.70 38.57 26.88
N MET A 717 33.67 38.11 26.09
CA MET A 717 33.48 37.06 25.09
C MET A 717 33.17 35.72 25.78
N ARG A 718 31.95 35.19 25.60
CA ARG A 718 31.51 33.85 26.06
C ARG A 718 30.91 33.06 24.91
N LEU A 719 30.97 31.72 24.96
CA LEU A 719 30.41 30.88 23.90
C LEU A 719 28.87 30.88 23.99
N PRO A 720 28.10 31.34 22.97
CA PRO A 720 26.67 31.58 23.09
C PRO A 720 25.90 30.29 22.77
N LEU A 721 26.10 29.28 23.62
CA LEU A 721 25.49 27.96 23.58
C LEU A 721 24.79 27.69 24.91
N GLN A 722 23.58 28.22 25.06
CA GLN A 722 22.73 27.95 26.21
C GLN A 722 21.64 26.96 25.81
N ALA A 723 21.42 25.93 26.62
CA ALA A 723 20.28 25.04 26.46
C ALA A 723 19.05 25.60 27.16
N VAL A 724 17.88 25.17 26.69
CA VAL A 724 16.65 25.23 27.50
C VAL A 724 16.87 24.49 28.81
N GLN A 725 16.41 25.09 29.91
CA GLN A 725 16.55 24.55 31.25
C GLN A 725 16.05 23.10 31.34
N SER A 726 16.84 22.24 31.97
CA SER A 726 16.62 20.78 32.14
C SER A 726 16.88 19.92 30.90
N CYS A 727 17.29 20.50 29.77
CA CYS A 727 17.76 19.77 28.60
C CYS A 727 19.29 19.65 28.53
N GLU A 728 20.01 20.13 29.54
CA GLU A 728 21.46 20.03 29.61
C GLU A 728 21.93 18.57 29.72
N ALA A 729 23.10 18.28 29.17
CA ALA A 729 23.78 17.00 29.32
C ALA A 729 24.57 16.96 30.63
N SER A 730 24.64 15.78 31.24
CA SER A 730 25.54 15.52 32.37
C SER A 730 26.96 15.19 31.89
N SER A 731 27.94 15.39 32.77
CA SER A 731 29.34 15.06 32.48
C SER A 731 29.53 13.56 32.21
N GLU A 732 28.74 12.71 32.85
CA GLU A 732 28.70 11.27 32.67
C GLU A 732 28.21 10.87 31.28
N GLU A 733 27.10 11.47 30.80
CA GLU A 733 26.55 11.20 29.47
C GLU A 733 27.52 11.60 28.36
N ILE A 734 28.19 12.75 28.51
CA ILE A 734 29.19 13.20 27.53
C ILE A 734 30.40 12.26 27.55
N ALA A 735 30.87 11.86 28.74
CA ALA A 735 31.98 10.93 28.86
C ALA A 735 31.63 9.53 28.33
N TRP A 736 30.39 9.10 28.48
CA TRP A 736 29.85 7.89 27.86
C TRP A 736 29.94 8.00 26.33
N TRP A 737 29.43 9.09 25.74
CA TRP A 737 29.49 9.30 24.29
C TRP A 737 30.93 9.39 23.77
N LEU A 738 31.85 10.02 24.50
CA LEU A 738 33.26 10.10 24.10
C LEU A 738 33.90 8.73 23.87
N ARG A 739 33.44 7.70 24.60
CA ARG A 739 33.92 6.32 24.54
C ARG A 739 33.16 5.41 23.56
N HIS A 740 31.98 5.81 23.08
CA HIS A 740 31.12 5.01 22.21
C HIS A 740 30.80 5.78 20.92
N ASP A 741 31.62 5.59 19.88
CA ASP A 741 31.46 6.29 18.60
C ASP A 741 30.37 5.66 17.70
N GLU A 742 29.92 4.46 18.01
CA GLU A 742 28.82 3.78 17.32
C GLU A 742 27.48 4.53 17.41
N PHE A 743 27.27 5.31 18.48
CA PHE A 743 26.05 6.10 18.70
C PHE A 743 26.04 7.45 17.99
N ASP A 744 27.13 7.86 17.33
CA ASP A 744 27.22 9.15 16.64
C ASP A 744 26.08 9.33 15.61
N LYS A 745 25.75 8.24 14.88
CA LYS A 745 24.70 8.26 13.87
C LYS A 745 23.31 8.36 14.49
N GLU A 746 23.06 7.67 15.60
CA GLU A 746 21.77 7.68 16.29
C GLU A 746 21.50 9.06 16.89
N ILE A 747 22.46 9.62 17.64
CA ILE A 747 22.33 10.94 18.26
C ILE A 747 22.06 12.01 17.18
N LEU A 748 22.78 11.97 16.06
CA LEU A 748 22.58 12.93 14.96
C LEU A 748 21.21 12.77 14.29
N LYS A 749 20.76 11.53 14.05
CA LYS A 749 19.44 11.22 13.49
C LYS A 749 18.30 11.68 14.41
N LEU A 750 18.46 11.54 15.73
CA LEU A 750 17.51 12.04 16.73
C LEU A 750 17.54 13.56 16.83
N THR A 751 18.72 14.18 16.77
CA THR A 751 18.86 15.64 16.87
C THR A 751 18.05 16.34 15.79
N ARG A 752 18.15 15.88 14.53
CA ARG A 752 17.50 16.51 13.36
C ARG A 752 16.02 16.84 13.57
N PRO A 753 15.13 15.88 13.83
CA PRO A 753 13.72 16.17 14.06
C PRO A 753 13.48 16.91 15.38
N LEU A 754 14.29 16.68 16.42
CA LEU A 754 14.15 17.38 17.71
C LEU A 754 14.43 18.89 17.60
N LEU A 755 15.18 19.34 16.59
CA LEU A 755 15.34 20.77 16.28
C LEU A 755 14.00 21.48 16.04
N ALA A 756 12.97 20.73 15.62
CA ALA A 756 11.64 21.25 15.38
C ALA A 756 10.75 21.31 16.63
N LEU A 757 11.23 20.86 17.80
CA LEU A 757 10.47 20.99 19.05
C LEU A 757 10.12 22.44 19.39
N ASP A 758 8.95 22.64 19.98
CA ASP A 758 8.54 23.92 20.55
C ASP A 758 9.28 24.15 21.88
N TRP A 759 10.50 24.66 21.78
CA TRP A 759 11.35 24.99 22.92
C TRP A 759 10.73 26.02 23.87
N GLY A 760 9.82 26.87 23.39
CA GLY A 760 9.06 27.78 24.24
C GLY A 760 8.09 27.05 25.17
N GLN A 761 7.47 25.96 24.71
CA GLN A 761 6.68 25.08 25.56
C GLN A 761 7.54 24.23 26.49
N VAL A 762 8.67 23.70 26.00
CA VAL A 762 9.62 22.93 26.84
C VAL A 762 10.13 23.79 28.00
N ALA A 763 10.51 25.05 27.75
CA ALA A 763 10.99 25.96 28.79
C ALA A 763 9.94 26.26 29.87
N LYS A 764 8.65 26.36 29.48
CA LYS A 764 7.54 26.60 30.42
C LYS A 764 7.13 25.35 31.20
N ARG A 765 7.31 24.17 30.60
CA ARG A 765 6.95 22.86 31.16
C ARG A 765 8.12 21.92 30.94
N PRO A 766 9.17 21.99 31.80
CA PRO A 766 10.37 21.21 31.62
C PRO A 766 10.02 19.72 31.63
N VAL A 767 10.32 19.05 30.52
CA VAL A 767 10.21 17.60 30.40
C VAL A 767 11.55 17.01 30.81
N VAL A 768 11.69 16.69 32.09
CA VAL A 768 12.94 16.16 32.64
C VAL A 768 12.97 14.65 32.49
N LEU A 769 13.81 14.16 31.59
CA LEU A 769 14.17 12.73 31.56
C LEU A 769 15.26 12.49 32.62
N PRO A 770 15.10 11.53 33.55
CA PRO A 770 16.13 11.27 34.55
C PRO A 770 17.41 10.75 33.88
N VAL A 771 18.56 11.19 34.38
CA VAL A 771 19.86 10.65 33.97
C VAL A 771 19.94 9.21 34.47
N LEU A 772 20.11 8.25 33.56
CA LEU A 772 20.36 6.85 33.90
C LEU A 772 21.84 6.45 33.76
N CYS A 773 22.62 7.23 33.02
CA CYS A 773 24.01 6.92 32.72
C CYS A 773 24.87 6.90 33.99
N GLN A 774 25.65 5.83 34.17
CA GLN A 774 26.56 5.67 35.32
C GLN A 774 28.06 5.76 34.96
N ALA A 775 28.40 6.38 33.83
CA ALA A 775 29.79 6.48 33.37
C ALA A 775 30.62 7.45 34.21
N SER A 776 31.94 7.25 34.33
CA SER A 776 32.81 8.22 35.02
C SER A 776 33.06 9.47 34.14
N PRO A 777 32.96 10.71 34.67
CA PRO A 777 33.28 11.93 33.93
C PRO A 777 34.68 11.91 33.30
N ASP A 778 34.83 12.50 32.12
CA ASP A 778 36.13 12.61 31.44
C ASP A 778 36.86 13.91 31.87
N PRO A 779 38.02 13.83 32.55
CA PRO A 779 38.69 15.01 33.10
C PRO A 779 39.15 16.02 32.03
N LEU A 780 39.49 15.56 30.83
CA LEU A 780 39.90 16.44 29.74
C LEU A 780 38.69 17.21 29.21
N HIS A 781 37.56 16.53 28.99
CA HIS A 781 36.30 17.19 28.61
C HIS A 781 35.94 18.30 29.59
N LEU A 782 35.96 18.00 30.90
CA LEU A 782 35.63 18.97 31.94
C LEU A 782 36.49 20.23 31.86
N LEU A 783 37.82 20.10 31.71
CA LEU A 783 38.71 21.26 31.55
C LEU A 783 38.40 22.09 30.32
N PHE A 784 38.25 21.44 29.17
CA PHE A 784 37.91 22.14 27.94
C PHE A 784 36.55 22.82 28.07
N ARG A 785 35.58 22.19 28.72
CA ARG A 785 34.24 22.75 28.93
C ARG A 785 34.29 24.00 29.81
N LEU A 786 34.99 23.96 30.96
CA LEU A 786 35.14 25.13 31.85
C LEU A 786 35.68 26.37 31.10
N ALA A 787 36.58 26.18 30.14
CA ALA A 787 37.11 27.29 29.34
C ALA A 787 36.17 27.82 28.23
N HIS A 788 35.03 27.15 27.98
CA HIS A 788 34.11 27.45 26.88
C HIS A 788 32.63 27.54 27.35
N LEU A 789 32.39 27.92 28.61
CA LEU A 789 31.03 28.07 29.13
C LEU A 789 30.33 29.35 28.64
N PRO A 790 28.99 29.33 28.51
CA PRO A 790 28.18 30.51 28.16
C PRO A 790 27.98 31.47 29.35
N PHE A 791 28.32 31.06 30.57
CA PHE A 791 28.10 31.77 31.83
C PHE A 791 29.34 31.71 32.72
N ASP A 792 29.34 32.49 33.80
CA ASP A 792 30.42 32.48 34.79
C ASP A 792 30.35 31.22 35.66
N ILE A 793 31.53 30.73 36.04
CA ILE A 793 31.67 29.43 36.67
C ILE A 793 31.37 29.58 38.17
N PRO A 794 30.31 28.94 38.69
CA PRO A 794 30.06 28.93 40.12
C PRO A 794 31.14 28.09 40.81
N VAL A 795 31.89 28.71 41.73
CA VAL A 795 32.90 28.03 42.54
C VAL A 795 32.70 28.33 44.02
N LYS A 796 32.98 27.32 44.85
CA LYS A 796 33.03 27.49 46.30
C LYS A 796 34.43 27.95 46.69
N THR A 797 34.49 28.99 47.51
CA THR A 797 35.74 29.43 48.15
C THR A 797 36.35 28.33 49.01
N SER A 798 37.66 28.38 49.26
CA SER A 798 38.41 27.43 50.10
C SER A 798 37.78 27.14 51.48
N ASN A 799 36.99 28.08 52.01
CA ASN A 799 36.28 27.94 53.29
C ASN A 799 34.89 27.28 53.17
N GLY A 800 34.44 26.90 51.97
CA GLY A 800 33.18 26.22 51.67
C GLY A 800 31.90 27.05 51.89
N LYS A 801 32.02 28.30 52.35
CA LYS A 801 30.90 29.13 52.84
C LYS A 801 30.32 30.13 51.84
N VAL A 802 31.09 30.55 50.83
CA VAL A 802 30.66 31.56 49.84
C VAL A 802 30.81 31.02 48.42
N GLU A 803 29.72 31.07 47.65
CA GLU A 803 29.74 30.85 46.20
C GLU A 803 30.15 32.14 45.49
N THR A 804 31.17 32.07 44.65
CA THR A 804 31.66 33.18 43.81
C THR A 804 31.58 32.76 42.34
N GLU A 805 31.31 33.70 41.46
CA GLU A 805 31.27 33.46 40.01
C GLU A 805 32.61 33.87 39.37
N VAL A 806 33.26 32.92 38.69
CA VAL A 806 34.54 33.17 38.00
C VAL A 806 34.33 33.31 36.50
N THR A 807 34.72 34.46 35.98
CA THR A 807 34.64 34.78 34.56
C THR A 807 35.85 34.23 33.79
N VAL A 808 35.59 33.38 32.80
CA VAL A 808 36.60 32.89 31.85
C VAL A 808 36.31 33.44 30.45
N ARG A 809 37.26 34.21 29.91
CA ARG A 809 37.13 34.78 28.56
C ARG A 809 37.35 33.69 27.51
N LEU A 810 36.41 33.57 26.56
CA LEU A 810 36.50 32.64 25.43
C LEU A 810 37.74 32.91 24.58
N ASP A 811 38.54 31.86 24.36
CA ASP A 811 39.65 31.84 23.41
C ASP A 811 39.33 30.82 22.31
N PRO A 812 39.35 31.19 21.01
CA PRO A 812 39.09 30.24 19.93
C PRO A 812 40.27 29.31 19.63
N GLU A 813 41.47 29.56 20.18
CA GLU A 813 42.67 28.77 19.90
C GLU A 813 42.56 27.29 20.32
N PRO A 814 42.10 26.95 21.55
CA PRO A 814 41.93 25.56 21.96
C PRO A 814 41.04 24.75 21.01
N LEU A 815 39.89 25.31 20.61
CA LEU A 815 38.97 24.67 19.67
C LEU A 815 39.64 24.40 18.31
N ARG A 816 40.40 25.37 17.78
CA ARG A 816 41.12 25.21 16.51
C ARG A 816 42.15 24.08 16.58
N ARG A 817 42.93 24.02 17.67
CA ARG A 817 43.96 23.00 17.89
C ARG A 817 43.37 21.60 18.09
N LEU A 818 42.33 21.47 18.93
CA LEU A 818 41.64 20.19 19.11
C LEU A 818 41.07 19.66 17.79
N ALA A 819 40.44 20.54 17.01
CA ALA A 819 39.87 20.16 15.72
C ALA A 819 40.94 19.77 14.66
N SER A 820 42.19 20.24 14.79
CA SER A 820 43.32 19.78 13.97
C SER A 820 44.05 18.56 14.54
N GLY A 821 43.61 18.03 15.70
CA GLY A 821 44.24 16.88 16.34
C GLY A 821 45.35 17.20 17.34
N ASP A 822 45.61 18.48 17.64
CA ASP A 822 46.65 18.94 18.58
C ASP A 822 46.07 19.06 20.00
N LEU A 823 46.00 17.93 20.71
CA LEU A 823 45.47 17.87 22.08
C LEU A 823 46.37 18.60 23.09
N ASP A 824 47.67 18.31 23.07
CA ASP A 824 48.61 18.86 24.06
C ASP A 824 48.76 20.38 23.91
N GLY A 825 48.82 20.89 22.67
CA GLY A 825 48.81 22.32 22.41
C GLY A 825 47.52 22.99 22.87
N ALA A 826 46.35 22.37 22.63
CA ALA A 826 45.08 22.90 23.12
C ALA A 826 45.00 22.94 24.64
N LEU A 827 45.47 21.88 25.32
CA LEU A 827 45.46 21.79 26.77
C LEU A 827 46.35 22.85 27.42
N ARG A 828 47.56 23.09 26.88
CA ARG A 828 48.46 24.16 27.36
C ARG A 828 47.78 25.53 27.33
N VAL A 829 47.02 25.83 26.28
CA VAL A 829 46.29 27.10 26.18
C VAL A 829 45.17 27.18 27.21
N VAL A 830 44.37 26.12 27.37
CA VAL A 830 43.28 26.07 28.36
C VAL A 830 43.79 26.20 29.79
N VAL A 831 44.84 25.45 30.15
CA VAL A 831 45.42 25.50 31.51
C VAL A 831 45.91 26.90 31.84
N ARG A 832 46.58 27.58 30.88
CA ARG A 832 47.01 28.97 31.03
C ARG A 832 45.83 29.92 31.22
N ARG A 833 44.74 29.74 30.47
CA ARG A 833 43.54 30.59 30.53
C ARG A 833 42.79 30.42 31.85
N LEU A 834 42.53 29.19 32.26
CA LEU A 834 41.88 28.91 33.55
C LEU A 834 42.71 29.48 34.71
N SER A 835 44.04 29.26 34.70
CA SER A 835 44.92 29.76 35.75
C SER A 835 44.95 31.29 35.81
N ALA A 836 44.86 31.98 34.67
CA ALA A 836 44.79 33.44 34.63
C ALA A 836 43.47 33.98 35.23
N SER A 837 42.39 33.19 35.17
CA SER A 837 41.10 33.47 35.82
C SER A 837 41.04 32.99 37.28
N GLY A 838 42.13 32.46 37.86
CA GLY A 838 42.18 31.99 39.24
C GLY A 838 41.73 30.53 39.44
N LEU A 839 41.38 29.81 38.38
CA LEU A 839 41.07 28.38 38.44
C LEU A 839 42.33 27.60 38.11
N HIS A 840 42.89 26.85 39.07
CA HIS A 840 44.16 26.15 38.88
C HIS A 840 43.95 24.65 38.58
N PRO A 841 44.07 24.20 37.31
CA PRO A 841 43.88 22.79 36.97
C PRO A 841 44.89 21.88 37.65
N VAL A 842 44.45 20.70 38.08
CA VAL A 842 45.29 19.70 38.75
C VAL A 842 46.24 19.02 37.76
N PHE A 843 45.81 18.84 36.51
CA PHE A 843 46.59 18.20 35.44
C PHE A 843 47.03 19.24 34.39
N ARG A 844 48.30 19.16 33.98
CA ARG A 844 48.97 20.15 33.10
C ARG A 844 49.40 19.61 31.73
N ARG A 845 49.30 18.30 31.54
CA ARG A 845 49.64 17.60 30.28
C ARG A 845 48.60 16.51 30.02
N GLY A 846 48.39 16.23 28.75
CA GLY A 846 47.45 15.21 28.29
C GLY A 846 47.92 14.67 26.94
N ALA A 847 47.81 13.35 26.77
CA ALA A 847 48.15 12.67 25.53
C ALA A 847 46.90 11.97 24.99
N GLY A 848 46.74 11.95 23.67
CA GLY A 848 45.57 11.37 23.03
C GLY A 848 45.73 11.37 21.52
N THR A 849 44.93 10.55 20.86
CA THR A 849 44.94 10.45 19.40
C THR A 849 44.26 11.68 18.76
N PRO A 850 44.54 11.99 17.48
CA PRO A 850 43.81 13.02 16.75
C PRO A 850 42.29 12.80 16.72
N ILE A 851 41.83 11.55 16.85
CA ILE A 851 40.40 11.21 16.94
C ILE A 851 39.82 11.69 18.27
N VAL A 852 40.48 11.35 19.39
CA VAL A 852 40.08 11.80 20.73
C VAL A 852 40.09 13.33 20.82
N ALA A 853 41.11 13.99 20.28
CA ALA A 853 41.18 15.45 20.21
C ALA A 853 39.97 16.06 19.48
N ARG A 854 39.58 15.50 18.34
CA ARG A 854 38.40 15.96 17.59
C ARG A 854 37.09 15.67 18.32
N ARG A 855 36.94 14.51 18.99
CA ARG A 855 35.76 14.21 19.82
C ARG A 855 35.66 15.16 21.02
N LEU A 856 36.79 15.51 21.66
CA LEU A 856 36.83 16.54 22.70
C LEU A 856 36.41 17.92 22.15
N ALA A 857 36.85 18.29 20.94
CA ALA A 857 36.37 19.52 20.29
C ALA A 857 34.85 19.50 20.08
N ALA A 858 34.32 18.38 19.58
CA ALA A 858 32.89 18.21 19.35
C ALA A 858 32.09 18.19 20.66
N SER A 859 32.63 17.65 21.76
CA SER A 859 31.96 17.59 23.06
C SER A 859 31.57 18.97 23.60
N LEU A 860 32.26 20.04 23.16
CA LEU A 860 31.94 21.43 23.51
C LEU A 860 30.58 21.89 22.97
N VAL A 861 29.98 21.14 22.04
CA VAL A 861 28.63 21.43 21.59
C VAL A 861 27.60 21.12 22.65
N PHE A 862 27.82 20.12 23.52
CA PHE A 862 26.83 19.70 24.52
C PHE A 862 26.85 20.67 25.72
N PRO A 863 25.74 21.39 25.99
CA PRO A 863 25.64 22.28 27.13
C PRO A 863 25.53 21.48 28.44
N ILE A 864 26.18 21.98 29.48
CA ILE A 864 26.09 21.45 30.85
C ILE A 864 25.42 22.49 31.75
N SER A 865 24.79 22.03 32.82
CA SER A 865 24.15 22.91 33.81
C SER A 865 25.20 23.68 34.63
N ARG A 866 24.74 24.73 35.34
CA ARG A 866 25.59 25.45 36.30
C ARG A 866 26.08 24.54 37.45
N GLU A 867 25.24 23.61 37.90
CA GLU A 867 25.58 22.63 38.92
C GLU A 867 26.69 21.67 38.44
N GLU A 868 26.57 21.18 37.21
CA GLU A 868 27.60 20.33 36.59
C GLU A 868 28.90 21.11 36.37
N ALA A 869 28.85 22.40 36.04
CA ALA A 869 30.04 23.25 35.96
C ALA A 869 30.74 23.43 37.33
N ALA A 870 29.98 23.62 38.42
CA ALA A 870 30.53 23.70 39.78
C ALA A 870 31.23 22.39 40.17
N ARG A 871 30.56 21.26 39.87
CA ARG A 871 31.09 19.91 40.10
C ARG A 871 32.35 19.67 39.28
N ALA A 872 32.34 20.06 38.01
CA ALA A 872 33.50 19.98 37.13
C ALA A 872 34.70 20.73 37.71
N ALA A 873 34.51 21.99 38.10
CA ALA A 873 35.58 22.81 38.71
C ALA A 873 36.16 22.14 39.96
N THR A 874 35.32 21.55 40.81
CA THR A 874 35.75 20.83 42.02
C THR A 874 36.56 19.56 41.70
N LEU A 875 36.22 18.86 40.62
CA LEU A 875 36.89 17.62 40.22
C LEU A 875 38.25 17.86 39.55
N VAL A 876 38.40 18.96 38.80
CA VAL A 876 39.56 19.15 37.91
C VAL A 876 40.48 20.32 38.28
N CYS A 877 40.06 21.20 39.20
CA CYS A 877 40.85 22.32 39.70
C CYS A 877 41.12 22.21 41.21
N LYS A 878 42.17 22.88 41.68
CA LYS A 878 42.39 23.11 43.10
C LYS A 878 41.28 23.99 43.70
N PRO A 879 41.03 23.92 45.03
CA PRO A 879 40.10 24.82 45.71
C PRO A 879 40.37 26.29 45.35
N TYR A 880 39.30 27.05 45.11
CA TYR A 880 39.43 28.44 44.69
C TYR A 880 39.84 29.32 45.87
N GLU A 881 40.99 29.99 45.73
CA GLU A 881 41.47 31.01 46.66
C GLU A 881 40.96 32.37 46.17
N ALA A 882 40.09 33.01 46.95
CA ALA A 882 39.63 34.35 46.62
C ALA A 882 40.85 35.30 46.63
N LYS A 883 41.00 36.11 45.56
CA LYS A 883 41.95 37.23 45.61
C LYS A 883 41.47 38.17 46.71
N GLU A 884 42.26 38.31 47.78
CA GLU A 884 42.11 39.43 48.71
C GLU A 884 42.28 40.71 47.89
N ILE A 885 41.17 41.43 47.68
CA ILE A 885 41.24 42.79 47.20
C ILE A 885 41.63 43.59 48.43
N GLU A 886 42.90 43.99 48.54
CA GLU A 886 43.28 45.08 49.43
C GLU A 886 42.46 46.31 49.02
N GLU A 887 41.43 46.61 49.81
CA GLU A 887 40.82 47.93 49.82
C GLU A 887 41.93 48.92 50.20
N GLN A 888 42.49 49.61 49.21
CA GLN A 888 43.17 50.88 49.47
C GLN A 888 42.12 51.85 49.98
N GLU A 889 42.00 51.95 51.30
CA GLU A 889 41.41 53.10 51.98
C GLU A 889 42.08 54.36 51.45
N LEU A 890 41.39 55.08 50.57
CA LEU A 890 41.58 56.52 50.37
C LEU A 890 41.14 57.20 51.67
N VAL A 891 42.06 57.25 52.64
CA VAL A 891 41.96 58.15 53.79
C VAL A 891 42.11 59.57 53.25
N SER A 892 41.05 60.34 53.46
CA SER A 892 40.98 61.78 53.32
C SER A 892 42.06 62.48 54.15
N THR A 893 42.91 63.25 53.47
CA THR A 893 43.34 64.61 53.89
C THR A 893 43.68 65.42 52.66
#